data_AF-A0A9P0K8U6-F1
#
_entry.id   AF-A0A9P0K8U6-F1
#
_cell.length_a   1.000
_cell.length_b   1.000
_cell.length_c   1.000
_cell.angle_alpha   90.00
_cell.angle_beta   90.00
_cell.angle_gamma   90.00
#
_symmetry.space_group_name_H-M   'P 1'
#
loop_
_entity.id
_entity.type
_entity.pdbx_description
1 polymer ?
#
loop_
_entity_poly.entity_id
_entity_poly.type
_entity_poly.pdbx_seq_one_letter_code
_entity_poly.pdbx_strand_id
1 'polypeptide(L)'
;MRNAGARRVSSFMTHGYRTRRLAIDYSIPLVTDVKCTKLLVEALRLIGTTPPSMKTHTDCISSRRLLKLPGFIDAHVHVREPGATHKEDFSSCTAAALAGGVTLICAMPNTDPAIVDEESLILAKKCAKKGARCDYALFVGASSENTSTISEFAADAAALKMYLNETFTTLHLKNMDVWTKHLSNWPRTAPLCVHAEKETLAAILLLANLQNRSVHVCHVARKEEISLIKAAKEKGLKVTCEVCPHHLFLSTNDVERLGPKKSQVRPVLVTPEDQQALWDHLHVIDCFATDHAPHTLEEKTSEKAPPGFPGLETILPLLLNAVNEGRLTIDDLVNKFHKNPKKIFSLPYQQNTYVEVDLDEEWVIPEAMPFSKAKWTPFAGMKIKGAVHRVVLRGEIAYVEGQVLVQPGFGQNVREWELRINPLDSRPPSILALDRPASPSPHQMDDDDGQTNEIFLKLLSTGNKVHFGQEPHIETRLLSPVPPRLRTESFSSVERKKTGSQIDITQSHPHHGLTGKHILSVDMFTKEQLNDIFNLAQTLRVYTAKDRPLDQILRGKIMASIFYEVSTRTSCSFAAAMQRLGGRVIYMDETSSSVKKGETLEDSIAVMAGYSDVLVLRHPTPGSVMKASQHCRKPLINAGDGIGEHPSQALLDIFTIREEIGTVNGLNITLVGDLKNGRTVHSLARLLTLYNVQLRYVSPPSLRMPSHVVDFVKEHGISQEEYSSLEEVLPDTDVLYMTRIQRERFETQEEYERACGHFIVTPKLMTRAKKKMAVMHPLPRVFEISTEFDSDPRAAYFRQAEYGMYVRMALLAMVLGKC
;
A
#
# COMPACT_ATOMS: atom_id res chain seq x y z
N MET A 1 34.60 33.36 36.55
CA MET A 1 33.83 34.22 37.48
C MET A 1 32.34 34.01 37.23
N ARG A 2 31.59 33.72 38.31
CA ARG A 2 30.12 33.84 38.56
C ARG A 2 29.15 33.16 37.57
N ASN A 3 28.19 32.31 37.94
CA ASN A 3 27.65 31.84 39.23
C ASN A 3 26.94 30.48 39.03
N ALA A 4 27.00 29.63 40.04
CA ALA A 4 26.28 28.36 40.13
C ALA A 4 24.78 28.54 40.45
N GLY A 5 23.96 27.55 40.08
CA GLY A 5 22.60 27.31 40.57
C GLY A 5 21.71 26.65 39.50
N ALA A 6 21.08 25.50 39.67
CA ALA A 6 20.95 24.60 40.81
C ALA A 6 20.61 23.20 40.27
N ARG A 7 21.10 22.14 40.94
CA ARG A 7 20.50 20.80 40.86
C ARG A 7 19.00 20.96 41.16
N ARG A 8 18.11 20.64 40.22
CA ARG A 8 16.68 20.52 40.56
C ARG A 8 16.52 19.26 41.39
N VAL A 9 16.33 19.49 42.69
CA VAL A 9 15.98 18.52 43.71
C VAL A 9 14.69 17.80 43.27
N SER A 10 14.76 16.49 43.11
CA SER A 10 13.68 15.59 42.72
C SER A 10 12.65 15.35 43.85
N SER A 11 12.31 16.36 44.66
CA SER A 11 11.37 16.20 45.78
C SER A 11 10.30 17.28 45.91
N PHE A 12 10.35 18.37 45.13
CA PHE A 12 9.26 19.35 45.07
C PHE A 12 8.34 19.08 43.89
N MET A 13 7.43 18.12 44.07
CA MET A 13 6.24 18.04 43.21
C MET A 13 5.30 19.19 43.61
N THR A 14 5.27 20.26 42.80
CA THR A 14 4.29 21.34 42.98
C THR A 14 2.87 20.78 42.85
N HIS A 15 1.90 21.43 43.49
CA HIS A 15 0.49 21.01 43.36
C HIS A 15 0.09 20.92 41.88
N GLY A 16 0.45 21.92 41.07
CA GLY A 16 0.20 21.90 39.62
C GLY A 16 0.95 20.82 38.84
N TYR A 17 2.06 20.26 39.34
CA TYR A 17 2.68 19.08 38.73
C TYR A 17 1.91 17.80 39.11
N ARG A 18 1.52 17.66 40.39
CA ARG A 18 0.69 16.53 40.85
C ARG A 18 -0.66 16.48 40.12
N THR A 19 -1.33 17.62 39.98
CA THR A 19 -2.62 17.72 39.27
C THR A 19 -2.47 17.36 37.79
N ARG A 20 -1.39 17.78 37.11
CA ARG A 20 -1.14 17.40 35.72
C ARG A 20 -0.81 15.91 35.57
N ARG A 21 -0.06 15.35 36.52
CA ARG A 21 0.25 13.92 36.52
C ARG A 21 -0.98 13.06 36.78
N LEU A 22 -1.80 13.45 37.76
CA LEU A 22 -3.13 12.88 38.00
C LEU A 22 -4.01 12.95 36.75
N ALA A 23 -4.06 14.08 36.07
CA ALA A 23 -4.86 14.18 34.85
C ALA A 23 -4.35 13.25 33.73
N ILE A 24 -3.03 13.04 33.61
CA ILE A 24 -2.48 12.04 32.68
C ILE A 24 -2.86 10.62 33.10
N ASP A 25 -2.67 10.29 34.38
CA ASP A 25 -2.89 8.94 34.93
C ASP A 25 -4.38 8.54 34.87
N TYR A 26 -5.29 9.52 34.96
CA TYR A 26 -6.74 9.32 34.87
C TYR A 26 -7.34 9.73 33.51
N SER A 27 -6.51 9.97 32.49
CA SER A 27 -6.94 10.34 31.13
C SER A 27 -7.89 11.55 31.08
N ILE A 28 -7.70 12.51 32.00
CA ILE A 28 -8.45 13.76 32.06
C ILE A 28 -7.81 14.76 31.08
N PRO A 29 -8.55 15.27 30.09
CA PRO A 29 -8.03 16.26 29.15
C PRO A 29 -7.63 17.56 29.86
N LEU A 30 -6.42 18.06 29.57
CA LEU A 30 -5.92 19.32 30.13
C LEU A 30 -5.86 20.40 29.05
N VAL A 31 -6.44 21.55 29.33
CA VAL A 31 -6.16 22.79 28.57
C VAL A 31 -5.13 23.58 29.37
N THR A 32 -3.91 23.67 28.85
CA THR A 32 -2.75 24.21 29.56
C THR A 32 -2.51 25.70 29.28
N ASP A 33 -3.11 26.23 28.21
CA ASP A 33 -3.02 27.65 27.84
C ASP A 33 -4.32 28.38 28.19
N VAL A 34 -4.21 29.46 28.97
CA VAL A 34 -5.35 30.24 29.48
C VAL A 34 -6.15 30.91 28.35
N LYS A 35 -5.52 31.30 27.23
CA LYS A 35 -6.20 31.88 26.07
C LYS A 35 -6.99 30.81 25.32
N CYS A 36 -6.42 29.61 25.15
CA CYS A 36 -7.14 28.46 24.60
C CYS A 36 -8.32 28.05 25.48
N THR A 37 -8.17 28.09 26.81
CA THR A 37 -9.30 27.85 27.74
C THR A 37 -10.40 28.88 27.56
N LYS A 38 -10.06 30.17 27.43
CA LYS A 38 -11.05 31.22 27.22
C LYS A 38 -11.81 31.02 25.91
N LEU A 39 -11.11 30.70 24.82
CA LEU A 39 -11.71 30.40 23.52
C LEU A 39 -12.58 29.14 23.57
N LEU A 40 -12.14 28.08 24.26
CA LEU A 40 -12.93 26.86 24.42
C LEU A 40 -14.21 27.13 25.23
N VAL A 41 -14.14 27.91 26.30
CA VAL A 41 -15.31 28.28 27.10
C VAL A 41 -16.28 29.16 26.30
N GLU A 42 -15.76 30.13 25.53
CA GLU A 42 -16.56 30.97 24.63
C GLU A 42 -17.24 30.12 23.54
N ALA A 43 -16.50 29.19 22.93
CA ALA A 43 -17.01 28.25 21.94
C ALA A 43 -18.08 27.33 22.54
N LEU A 44 -17.83 26.70 23.69
CA LEU A 44 -18.83 25.87 24.38
C LEU A 44 -20.10 26.65 24.72
N ARG A 45 -19.98 27.93 25.07
CA ARG A 45 -21.12 28.82 25.33
C ARG A 45 -21.93 29.13 24.07
N LEU A 46 -21.27 29.24 22.91
CA LEU A 46 -21.92 29.42 21.61
C LEU A 46 -22.61 28.14 21.10
N ILE A 47 -22.10 26.97 21.47
CA ILE A 47 -22.61 25.66 21.00
C ILE A 47 -23.80 25.16 21.87
N GLY A 48 -24.01 25.71 23.07
CA GLY A 48 -25.14 25.37 23.94
C GLY A 48 -25.00 24.00 24.62
N THR A 49 -26.12 23.32 24.92
CA THR A 49 -26.12 21.99 25.59
C THR A 49 -25.77 20.82 24.67
N THR A 50 -25.53 21.08 23.39
CA THR A 50 -25.20 20.04 22.41
C THR A 50 -23.67 19.86 22.40
N PRO A 51 -23.12 18.72 22.85
CA PRO A 51 -21.67 18.55 22.83
C PRO A 51 -21.17 18.60 21.37
N PRO A 52 -20.08 19.32 21.06
CA PRO A 52 -19.48 19.24 19.73
C PRO A 52 -19.14 17.78 19.43
N SER A 53 -19.30 17.35 18.18
CA SER A 53 -18.88 16.03 17.74
C SER A 53 -17.34 15.94 17.77
N MET A 54 -16.77 15.76 18.95
CA MET A 54 -15.35 15.48 19.10
C MET A 54 -15.09 14.08 18.57
N LYS A 55 -14.24 13.96 17.55
CA LYS A 55 -13.75 12.68 17.05
C LYS A 55 -12.90 12.04 18.15
N THR A 56 -13.47 11.09 18.89
CA THR A 56 -12.84 10.49 20.08
C THR A 56 -11.57 9.67 19.80
N HIS A 57 -11.26 9.38 18.53
CA HIS A 57 -10.03 8.74 18.08
C HIS A 57 -8.98 9.73 17.55
N THR A 58 -9.33 11.01 17.50
CA THR A 58 -8.39 12.09 17.18
C THR A 58 -7.77 12.51 18.51
N ASP A 59 -6.60 11.95 18.82
CA ASP A 59 -5.79 12.31 19.99
C ASP A 59 -5.35 13.79 19.94
N CYS A 60 -5.15 14.31 18.72
CA CYS A 60 -4.94 15.72 18.43
C CYS A 60 -5.50 16.08 17.04
N ILE A 61 -6.16 17.24 16.91
CA ILE A 61 -6.54 17.81 15.61
C ILE A 61 -5.71 19.05 15.37
N SER A 62 -4.89 19.01 14.32
CA SER A 62 -4.15 20.17 13.87
C SER A 62 -5.00 20.93 12.86
N SER A 63 -4.95 22.26 12.91
CA SER A 63 -5.52 23.09 11.84
C SER A 63 -4.75 22.98 10.52
N ARG A 64 -3.64 22.22 10.50
CA ARG A 64 -2.74 22.07 9.37
C ARG A 64 -3.20 20.95 8.42
N ARG A 65 -3.04 21.17 7.11
CA ARG A 65 -3.35 20.20 6.05
C ARG A 65 -2.28 19.12 5.96
N LEU A 66 -2.54 17.99 6.63
CA LEU A 66 -1.76 16.78 6.49
C LEU A 66 -2.22 15.97 5.27
N LEU A 67 -1.29 15.55 4.41
CA LEU A 67 -1.54 14.63 3.30
C LEU A 67 -0.80 13.31 3.50
N LYS A 68 -1.49 12.21 3.21
CA LYS A 68 -0.90 10.87 3.16
C LYS A 68 -0.53 10.51 1.72
N LEU A 69 0.75 10.31 1.47
CA LEU A 69 1.36 10.05 0.17
C LEU A 69 2.06 8.67 0.17
N PRO A 70 2.34 8.07 -1.00
CA PRO A 70 3.11 6.83 -1.05
C PRO A 70 4.54 7.05 -0.56
N GLY A 71 5.25 5.96 -0.23
CA GLY A 71 6.68 5.99 0.03
C GLY A 71 7.48 6.42 -1.20
N PHE A 72 8.24 7.52 -1.11
CA PHE A 72 8.98 8.05 -2.26
C PHE A 72 10.26 7.26 -2.55
N ILE A 73 10.67 7.30 -3.82
CA ILE A 73 11.81 6.55 -4.34
C ILE A 73 12.83 7.54 -4.90
N ASP A 74 14.04 7.53 -4.35
CA ASP A 74 15.16 8.27 -4.91
C ASP A 74 16.08 7.33 -5.69
N ALA A 75 16.10 7.49 -7.01
CA ALA A 75 16.84 6.62 -7.91
C ALA A 75 18.34 6.98 -8.04
N HIS A 76 18.83 8.05 -7.39
CA HIS A 76 20.20 8.52 -7.55
C HIS A 76 20.80 9.04 -6.24
N VAL A 77 21.47 8.14 -5.51
CA VAL A 77 22.05 8.46 -4.20
C VAL A 77 23.49 7.96 -4.09
N HIS A 78 24.42 8.79 -3.61
CA HIS A 78 25.78 8.39 -3.28
C HIS A 78 25.93 8.16 -1.78
N VAL A 79 25.92 6.89 -1.37
CA VAL A 79 25.97 6.50 0.05
C VAL A 79 27.39 6.59 0.64
N ARG A 80 28.43 6.58 -0.20
CA ARG A 80 29.86 6.68 0.17
C ARG A 80 30.44 5.48 0.94
N GLU A 81 29.66 4.44 1.16
CA GLU A 81 30.09 3.19 1.79
C GLU A 81 30.03 2.02 0.78
N PRO A 82 31.11 1.23 0.61
CA PRO A 82 32.38 1.26 1.35
C PRO A 82 33.31 2.44 1.01
N GLY A 83 34.28 2.69 1.89
CA GLY A 83 35.43 3.57 1.62
C GLY A 83 35.41 4.92 2.32
N ALA A 84 34.39 5.74 2.09
CA ALA A 84 34.36 7.14 2.52
C ALA A 84 33.26 7.42 3.58
N THR A 85 33.20 6.58 4.61
CA THR A 85 32.15 6.59 5.64
C THR A 85 32.12 7.84 6.52
N HIS A 86 33.19 8.65 6.50
CA HIS A 86 33.22 9.97 7.13
C HIS A 86 32.34 11.00 6.40
N LYS A 87 32.12 10.83 5.09
CA LYS A 87 31.23 11.68 4.30
C LYS A 87 29.77 11.28 4.47
N GLU A 88 29.50 9.98 4.43
CA GLU A 88 28.19 9.37 4.65
C GLU A 88 28.34 7.84 4.76
N ASP A 89 27.43 7.14 5.45
CA ASP A 89 27.33 5.67 5.42
C ASP A 89 25.88 5.23 5.19
N PHE A 90 25.62 3.92 5.02
CA PHE A 90 24.23 3.46 4.77
C PHE A 90 23.28 3.85 5.90
N SER A 91 23.72 3.89 7.16
CA SER A 91 22.86 4.24 8.30
C SER A 91 22.49 5.71 8.31
N SER A 92 23.44 6.62 8.12
CA SER A 92 23.18 8.06 8.10
C SER A 92 22.49 8.50 6.81
N CYS A 93 22.88 7.94 5.66
CA CYS A 93 22.25 8.21 4.38
C CYS A 93 20.76 7.83 4.38
N THR A 94 20.43 6.62 4.85
CA THR A 94 19.03 6.17 4.87
C THR A 94 18.21 6.80 6.01
N ALA A 95 18.85 7.28 7.08
CA ALA A 95 18.19 8.16 8.06
C ALA A 95 17.79 9.50 7.41
N ALA A 96 18.71 10.10 6.64
CA ALA A 96 18.44 11.30 5.85
C ALA A 96 17.34 11.08 4.80
N ALA A 97 17.33 9.91 4.15
CA ALA A 97 16.27 9.50 3.22
C ALA A 97 14.89 9.49 3.91
N LEU A 98 14.77 8.80 5.06
CA LEU A 98 13.51 8.73 5.81
C LEU A 98 13.04 10.12 6.26
N ALA A 99 13.93 10.97 6.77
CA ALA A 99 13.58 12.34 7.14
C ALA A 99 13.12 13.19 5.94
N GLY A 100 13.62 12.89 4.74
CA GLY A 100 13.17 13.47 3.47
C GLY A 100 11.93 12.82 2.86
N GLY A 101 11.29 11.85 3.54
CA GLY A 101 10.13 11.12 3.01
C GLY A 101 10.48 10.03 1.99
N VAL A 102 11.76 9.72 1.80
CA VAL A 102 12.22 8.67 0.88
C VAL A 102 12.29 7.33 1.61
N THR A 103 11.58 6.34 1.08
CA THR A 103 11.47 4.99 1.67
C THR A 103 12.25 3.93 0.90
N LEU A 104 12.73 4.26 -0.30
CA LEU A 104 13.59 3.41 -1.13
C LEU A 104 14.67 4.26 -1.81
N ILE A 105 15.94 3.88 -1.68
CA ILE A 105 17.05 4.50 -2.41
C ILE A 105 17.70 3.55 -3.42
N CYS A 106 18.17 4.07 -4.55
CA CYS A 106 19.10 3.37 -5.44
C CYS A 106 20.50 3.96 -5.31
N ALA A 107 21.43 3.18 -4.74
CA ALA A 107 22.77 3.65 -4.40
C ALA A 107 23.76 3.51 -5.59
N MET A 108 24.44 4.60 -5.94
CA MET A 108 25.41 4.67 -7.04
C MET A 108 26.72 3.92 -6.75
N PRO A 109 27.41 3.42 -7.80
CA PRO A 109 28.49 2.45 -7.65
C PRO A 109 29.89 3.06 -7.45
N ASN A 110 30.02 4.39 -7.46
CA ASN A 110 31.29 5.10 -7.31
C ASN A 110 31.73 5.24 -5.84
N THR A 111 31.74 4.12 -5.13
CA THR A 111 32.31 3.94 -3.80
C THR A 111 33.82 3.66 -3.89
N ASP A 112 34.46 3.34 -2.77
CA ASP A 112 35.84 2.89 -2.73
C ASP A 112 35.96 1.59 -1.91
N PRO A 113 36.11 0.41 -2.55
CA PRO A 113 36.21 0.20 -4.00
C PRO A 113 34.90 0.53 -4.74
N ALA A 114 35.01 0.86 -6.02
CA ALA A 114 33.85 1.04 -6.89
C ALA A 114 33.16 -0.32 -7.16
N ILE A 115 31.83 -0.32 -7.28
CA ILE A 115 31.04 -1.54 -7.49
C ILE A 115 31.07 -1.93 -8.97
N VAL A 116 32.13 -2.63 -9.41
CA VAL A 116 32.36 -2.99 -10.83
C VAL A 116 32.53 -4.48 -11.07
N ASP A 117 32.57 -5.27 -10.01
CA ASP A 117 32.80 -6.72 -10.00
C ASP A 117 32.03 -7.39 -8.85
N GLU A 118 32.13 -8.71 -8.76
CA GLU A 118 31.41 -9.51 -7.76
C GLU A 118 31.86 -9.18 -6.33
N GLU A 119 33.17 -9.03 -6.10
CA GLU A 119 33.74 -8.77 -4.77
C GLU A 119 33.25 -7.43 -4.20
N SER A 120 33.34 -6.38 -5.01
CA SER A 120 32.85 -5.04 -4.65
C SER A 120 31.34 -5.00 -4.45
N LEU A 121 30.56 -5.74 -5.26
CA LEU A 121 29.11 -5.85 -5.09
C LEU A 121 28.73 -6.59 -3.79
N ILE A 122 29.40 -7.69 -3.47
CA ILE A 122 29.17 -8.43 -2.21
C ILE A 122 29.51 -7.54 -1.01
N LEU A 123 30.63 -6.80 -1.06
CA LEU A 123 31.02 -5.87 -0.01
C LEU A 123 29.95 -4.79 0.21
N ALA A 124 29.47 -4.17 -0.87
CA ALA A 124 28.42 -3.16 -0.80
C ALA A 124 27.10 -3.73 -0.27
N LYS A 125 26.67 -4.91 -0.71
CA LYS A 125 25.48 -5.62 -0.17
C LYS A 125 25.62 -5.86 1.34
N LYS A 126 26.81 -6.24 1.81
CA LYS A 126 27.08 -6.47 3.25
C LYS A 126 26.98 -5.17 4.07
N CYS A 127 27.57 -4.08 3.57
CA CYS A 127 27.45 -2.76 4.19
C CYS A 127 25.99 -2.30 4.26
N ALA A 128 25.27 -2.37 3.13
CA ALA A 128 23.88 -1.97 3.03
C ALA A 128 22.97 -2.78 3.97
N LYS A 129 23.12 -4.10 3.99
CA LYS A 129 22.35 -4.99 4.88
C LYS A 129 22.56 -4.70 6.36
N LYS A 130 23.75 -4.22 6.75
CA LYS A 130 24.07 -3.87 8.13
C LYS A 130 23.59 -2.45 8.49
N GLY A 131 23.68 -1.51 7.55
CA GLY A 131 23.49 -0.09 7.81
C GLY A 131 22.11 0.46 7.46
N ALA A 132 21.47 -0.03 6.41
CA ALA A 132 20.31 0.62 5.81
C ALA A 132 19.08 0.61 6.74
N ARG A 133 18.41 1.76 6.83
CA ARG A 133 17.19 1.99 7.61
C ARG A 133 15.93 2.05 6.73
N CYS A 134 16.07 2.46 5.47
CA CYS A 134 15.05 2.32 4.44
C CYS A 134 15.46 1.26 3.42
N ASP A 135 14.51 0.79 2.60
CA ASP A 135 14.81 -0.24 1.61
C ASP A 135 15.71 0.32 0.49
N TYR A 136 16.43 -0.55 -0.22
CA TYR A 136 17.44 -0.11 -1.17
C TYR A 136 17.63 -1.06 -2.34
N ALA A 137 18.21 -0.53 -3.42
CA ALA A 137 18.84 -1.30 -4.50
C ALA A 137 20.23 -0.70 -4.79
N LEU A 138 21.16 -1.52 -5.31
CA LEU A 138 22.54 -1.09 -5.60
C LEU A 138 22.78 -1.05 -7.10
N PHE A 139 23.33 0.04 -7.62
CA PHE A 139 23.84 0.06 -8.99
C PHE A 139 25.14 -0.74 -9.10
N VAL A 140 25.44 -1.17 -10.33
CA VAL A 140 26.79 -1.57 -10.73
C VAL A 140 27.37 -0.56 -11.72
N GLY A 141 28.67 -0.37 -11.70
CA GLY A 141 29.40 0.59 -12.50
C GLY A 141 30.00 -0.04 -13.76
N ALA A 142 29.87 0.63 -14.88
CA ALA A 142 30.60 0.27 -16.09
C ALA A 142 32.07 0.73 -15.97
N SER A 143 33.01 -0.16 -16.29
CA SER A 143 34.44 0.14 -16.41
C SER A 143 34.97 -0.27 -17.79
N SER A 144 36.24 0.02 -18.08
CA SER A 144 36.86 -0.40 -19.35
C SER A 144 37.15 -1.91 -19.38
N GLU A 145 37.26 -2.54 -18.21
CA GLU A 145 37.68 -3.93 -18.02
C GLU A 145 36.51 -4.90 -17.89
N ASN A 146 35.32 -4.44 -17.48
CA ASN A 146 34.18 -5.32 -17.14
C ASN A 146 33.12 -5.47 -18.24
N THR A 147 33.39 -5.06 -19.48
CA THR A 147 32.42 -5.09 -20.59
C THR A 147 31.79 -6.46 -20.85
N SER A 148 32.50 -7.56 -20.56
CA SER A 148 32.02 -8.93 -20.79
C SER A 148 31.40 -9.60 -19.57
N THR A 149 31.73 -9.16 -18.35
CA THR A 149 31.32 -9.82 -17.10
C THR A 149 30.20 -9.10 -16.37
N ILE A 150 30.08 -7.78 -16.54
CA ILE A 150 29.15 -6.95 -15.74
C ILE A 150 27.68 -7.39 -15.90
N SER A 151 27.30 -7.95 -17.06
CA SER A 151 25.94 -8.39 -17.36
C SER A 151 25.42 -9.50 -16.44
N GLU A 152 26.31 -10.26 -15.81
CA GLU A 152 25.97 -11.30 -14.82
C GLU A 152 25.27 -10.71 -13.60
N PHE A 153 25.55 -9.45 -13.25
CA PHE A 153 24.99 -8.77 -12.08
C PHE A 153 23.65 -8.07 -12.36
N ALA A 154 23.11 -8.16 -13.57
CA ALA A 154 21.93 -7.40 -13.96
C ALA A 154 20.66 -7.73 -13.17
N ALA A 155 20.50 -8.97 -12.72
CA ALA A 155 19.37 -9.39 -11.89
C ALA A 155 19.45 -8.81 -10.46
N ASP A 156 20.67 -8.62 -9.96
CA ASP A 156 20.94 -8.16 -8.60
C ASP A 156 21.07 -6.63 -8.48
N ALA A 157 21.27 -5.95 -9.60
CA ALA A 157 21.52 -4.51 -9.65
C ALA A 157 20.24 -3.70 -9.83
N ALA A 158 20.22 -2.48 -9.29
CA ALA A 158 19.22 -1.46 -9.64
C ALA A 158 19.26 -1.19 -11.14
N ALA A 159 20.46 -0.94 -11.67
CA ALA A 159 20.79 -0.69 -13.06
C ALA A 159 22.32 -0.66 -13.26
N LEU A 160 22.77 -0.61 -14.52
CA LEU A 160 24.14 -0.28 -14.88
C LEU A 160 24.30 1.24 -14.96
N LYS A 161 25.32 1.82 -14.31
CA LYS A 161 25.67 3.24 -14.40
C LYS A 161 26.93 3.44 -15.25
N MET A 162 26.81 4.23 -16.31
CA MET A 162 27.95 4.66 -17.14
C MET A 162 28.28 6.13 -16.90
N TYR A 163 29.56 6.43 -16.65
CA TYR A 163 30.06 7.80 -16.50
C TYR A 163 30.76 8.23 -17.79
N LEU A 164 30.12 9.09 -18.58
CA LEU A 164 30.56 9.42 -19.95
C LEU A 164 31.25 10.78 -20.07
N ASN A 165 31.19 11.60 -19.02
CA ASN A 165 31.90 12.87 -18.90
C ASN A 165 32.91 12.81 -17.76
N GLU A 166 33.77 13.82 -17.69
CA GLU A 166 34.71 13.98 -16.60
C GLU A 166 34.00 14.00 -15.25
N THR A 167 34.41 13.06 -14.41
CA THR A 167 33.88 12.90 -13.05
C THR A 167 35.03 12.58 -12.10
N PHE A 168 34.77 12.71 -10.80
CA PHE A 168 35.77 12.45 -9.75
C PHE A 168 35.90 10.95 -9.42
N THR A 169 35.32 10.09 -10.26
CA THR A 169 35.35 8.63 -10.11
C THR A 169 36.43 8.04 -11.00
N THR A 170 36.86 6.83 -10.66
CA THR A 170 37.74 6.01 -11.51
C THR A 170 37.00 5.38 -12.70
N LEU A 171 35.70 5.63 -12.86
CA LEU A 171 34.81 4.96 -13.81
C LEU A 171 34.56 5.75 -15.10
N HIS A 172 35.29 6.83 -15.35
CA HIS A 172 35.11 7.64 -16.55
C HIS A 172 35.47 6.84 -17.81
N LEU A 173 34.47 6.57 -18.65
CA LEU A 173 34.62 5.83 -19.90
C LEU A 173 34.93 6.79 -21.06
N LYS A 174 36.18 6.79 -21.54
CA LYS A 174 36.61 7.70 -22.63
C LYS A 174 36.37 7.16 -24.05
N ASN A 175 36.22 5.85 -24.20
CA ASN A 175 36.19 5.19 -25.51
C ASN A 175 34.76 4.78 -25.91
N MET A 176 34.28 5.26 -27.06
CA MET A 176 32.98 4.90 -27.63
C MET A 176 32.84 3.39 -27.92
N ASP A 177 33.93 2.67 -28.21
CA ASP A 177 33.90 1.21 -28.38
C ASP A 177 33.48 0.51 -27.08
N VAL A 178 33.94 1.02 -25.94
CA VAL A 178 33.56 0.52 -24.62
C VAL A 178 32.09 0.83 -24.33
N TRP A 179 31.61 2.02 -24.72
CA TRP A 179 30.19 2.37 -24.59
C TRP A 179 29.30 1.43 -25.41
N THR A 180 29.69 1.20 -26.67
CA THR A 180 29.00 0.30 -27.60
C THR A 180 28.93 -1.12 -27.04
N LYS A 181 30.03 -1.63 -26.47
CA LYS A 181 30.07 -2.96 -25.83
C LYS A 181 29.13 -3.05 -24.62
N HIS A 182 29.13 -2.05 -23.73
CA HIS A 182 28.22 -2.03 -22.58
C HIS A 182 26.75 -1.99 -22.99
N LEU A 183 26.40 -1.15 -23.97
CA LEU A 183 25.03 -1.10 -24.52
C LEU A 183 24.58 -2.45 -25.10
N SER A 184 25.49 -3.18 -25.73
CA SER A 184 25.22 -4.47 -26.37
C SER A 184 25.16 -5.63 -25.37
N ASN A 185 26.09 -5.66 -24.41
CA ASN A 185 26.27 -6.80 -23.50
C ASN A 185 25.35 -6.75 -22.28
N TRP A 186 25.00 -5.56 -21.79
CA TRP A 186 24.05 -5.44 -20.68
C TRP A 186 22.67 -6.00 -21.10
N PRO A 187 21.91 -6.71 -20.26
CA PRO A 187 20.62 -7.30 -20.68
C PRO A 187 19.56 -6.24 -21.01
N ARG A 188 18.89 -6.31 -22.17
CA ARG A 188 17.94 -5.28 -22.69
C ARG A 188 16.78 -4.93 -21.76
N THR A 189 16.38 -5.87 -20.92
CA THR A 189 15.31 -5.70 -19.93
C THR A 189 15.77 -4.99 -18.67
N ALA A 190 17.08 -4.95 -18.39
CA ALA A 190 17.65 -4.28 -17.24
C ALA A 190 17.89 -2.78 -17.53
N PRO A 191 17.65 -1.87 -16.56
CA PRO A 191 17.83 -0.45 -16.80
C PRO A 191 19.32 -0.08 -16.94
N LEU A 192 19.59 0.96 -17.71
CA LEU A 192 20.94 1.49 -17.97
C LEU A 192 20.88 3.01 -17.86
N CYS A 193 21.69 3.56 -16.96
CA CYS A 193 21.74 4.97 -16.62
C CYS A 193 23.06 5.58 -17.07
N VAL A 194 23.01 6.82 -17.56
CA VAL A 194 24.18 7.53 -18.06
C VAL A 194 24.32 8.89 -17.42
N HIS A 195 25.52 9.20 -16.92
CA HIS A 195 25.94 10.58 -16.70
C HIS A 195 26.46 11.09 -18.05
N ALA A 196 25.66 11.92 -18.73
CA ALA A 196 25.93 12.43 -20.06
C ALA A 196 25.51 13.91 -20.16
N GLU A 197 26.48 14.80 -20.39
CA GLU A 197 26.29 16.24 -20.55
C GLU A 197 26.50 16.65 -22.01
N LYS A 198 25.73 17.64 -22.48
CA LYS A 198 25.93 18.30 -23.79
C LYS A 198 26.04 17.34 -24.99
N GLU A 199 27.11 17.43 -25.79
CA GLU A 199 27.32 16.61 -26.99
C GLU A 199 27.42 15.12 -26.66
N THR A 200 27.82 14.78 -25.43
CA THR A 200 27.89 13.39 -24.95
C THR A 200 26.49 12.76 -24.88
N LEU A 201 25.48 13.55 -24.52
CA LEU A 201 24.08 13.13 -24.53
C LEU A 201 23.62 12.77 -25.95
N ALA A 202 23.94 13.61 -26.94
CA ALA A 202 23.59 13.33 -28.34
C ALA A 202 24.26 12.04 -28.84
N ALA A 203 25.55 11.86 -28.53
CA ALA A 203 26.30 10.67 -28.91
C ALA A 203 25.70 9.40 -28.31
N ILE A 204 25.41 9.38 -27.01
CA ILE A 204 24.89 8.17 -26.36
C ILE A 204 23.45 7.85 -26.79
N LEU A 205 22.61 8.86 -27.06
CA LEU A 205 21.26 8.64 -27.60
C LEU A 205 21.31 8.02 -28.99
N LEU A 206 22.24 8.46 -29.85
CA LEU A 206 22.44 7.87 -31.16
C LEU A 206 22.87 6.40 -31.05
N LEU A 207 23.89 6.10 -30.23
CA LEU A 207 24.37 4.73 -30.04
C LEU A 207 23.28 3.81 -29.45
N ALA A 208 22.55 4.28 -28.45
CA ALA A 208 21.43 3.52 -27.86
C ALA A 208 20.35 3.24 -28.90
N ASN A 209 20.02 4.23 -29.74
CA ASN A 209 19.03 4.06 -30.81
C ASN A 209 19.50 3.06 -31.89
N LEU A 210 20.76 3.16 -32.34
CA LEU A 210 21.36 2.20 -33.29
C LEU A 210 21.30 0.76 -32.76
N GLN A 211 21.37 0.59 -31.44
CA GLN A 211 21.25 -0.71 -30.80
C GLN A 211 19.83 -1.06 -30.36
N ASN A 212 18.81 -0.24 -30.62
CA ASN A 212 17.43 -0.40 -30.15
C ASN A 212 17.32 -0.65 -28.62
N ARG A 213 18.06 0.16 -27.87
CA ARG A 213 18.24 0.07 -26.41
C ARG A 213 17.56 1.26 -25.72
N SER A 214 16.95 1.05 -24.56
CA SER A 214 16.54 2.14 -23.68
C SER A 214 17.68 2.68 -22.83
N VAL A 215 17.71 4.00 -22.64
CA VAL A 215 18.67 4.71 -21.76
C VAL A 215 17.90 5.65 -20.83
N HIS A 216 18.37 5.72 -19.58
CA HIS A 216 17.96 6.73 -18.61
C HIS A 216 19.08 7.77 -18.44
N VAL A 217 18.78 9.04 -18.70
CA VAL A 217 19.74 10.16 -18.60
C VAL A 217 19.66 10.75 -17.18
N CYS A 218 20.77 10.66 -16.45
CA CYS A 218 20.86 11.21 -15.10
C CYS A 218 20.89 12.75 -15.11
N HIS A 219 20.37 13.35 -14.03
CA HIS A 219 20.54 14.76 -13.61
C HIS A 219 20.60 15.78 -14.78
N VAL A 220 19.58 15.81 -15.63
CA VAL A 220 19.48 16.78 -16.72
C VAL A 220 19.43 18.19 -16.14
N ALA A 221 20.27 19.10 -16.64
CA ALA A 221 20.46 20.40 -16.02
C ALA A 221 20.19 21.57 -16.99
N ARG A 222 20.39 21.38 -18.29
CA ARG A 222 20.39 22.49 -19.27
C ARG A 222 19.18 22.47 -20.19
N LYS A 223 18.83 23.64 -20.72
CA LYS A 223 17.82 23.81 -21.76
C LYS A 223 18.14 22.97 -23.00
N GLU A 224 19.40 22.94 -23.43
CA GLU A 224 19.84 22.17 -24.60
C GLU A 224 19.60 20.66 -24.42
N GLU A 225 19.86 20.14 -23.22
CA GLU A 225 19.73 18.72 -22.89
C GLU A 225 18.26 18.30 -22.84
N ILE A 226 17.41 19.06 -22.13
CA ILE A 226 15.98 18.74 -22.03
C ILE A 226 15.27 18.90 -23.38
N SER A 227 15.68 19.87 -24.20
CA SER A 227 15.16 20.06 -25.57
C SER A 227 15.54 18.89 -26.47
N LEU A 228 16.78 18.39 -26.36
CA LEU A 228 17.23 17.23 -27.11
C LEU A 228 16.48 15.95 -26.69
N ILE A 229 16.27 15.74 -25.39
CA ILE A 229 15.50 14.60 -24.88
C ILE A 229 14.05 14.67 -25.33
N LYS A 230 13.43 15.86 -25.31
CA LYS A 230 12.08 16.08 -25.85
C LYS A 230 12.01 15.64 -27.32
N ALA A 231 12.91 16.16 -28.16
CA ALA A 231 12.96 15.81 -29.58
C ALA A 231 13.20 14.31 -29.81
N ALA A 232 14.02 13.67 -28.96
CA ALA A 232 14.24 12.22 -29.00
C ALA A 232 12.96 11.44 -28.66
N LYS A 233 12.23 11.83 -27.61
CA LYS A 233 10.95 11.21 -27.23
C LYS A 233 9.89 11.37 -28.32
N GLU A 234 9.77 12.57 -28.91
CA GLU A 234 8.84 12.86 -30.02
C GLU A 234 9.13 12.00 -31.27
N LYS A 235 10.40 11.66 -31.50
CA LYS A 235 10.83 10.74 -32.55
C LYS A 235 10.74 9.26 -32.18
N GLY A 236 10.22 8.93 -30.99
CA GLY A 236 10.03 7.56 -30.53
C GLY A 236 11.29 6.86 -30.01
N LEU A 237 12.38 7.58 -29.74
CA LEU A 237 13.55 7.00 -29.09
C LEU A 237 13.20 6.59 -27.65
N LYS A 238 13.75 5.45 -27.22
CA LYS A 238 13.51 4.89 -25.88
C LYS A 238 14.38 5.59 -24.82
N VAL A 239 14.12 6.87 -24.57
CA VAL A 239 14.85 7.66 -23.57
C VAL A 239 13.95 8.06 -22.42
N THR A 240 14.48 7.99 -21.20
CA THR A 240 13.92 8.64 -20.02
C THR A 240 14.97 9.52 -19.36
N CYS A 241 14.56 10.43 -18.48
CA CYS A 241 15.49 11.28 -17.75
C CYS A 241 15.00 11.65 -16.34
N GLU A 242 15.95 12.03 -15.49
CA GLU A 242 15.70 12.61 -14.18
C GLU A 242 16.29 14.02 -14.07
N VAL A 243 15.73 14.83 -13.17
CA VAL A 243 16.23 16.17 -12.83
C VAL A 243 16.40 16.28 -11.32
N CYS A 244 17.47 16.94 -10.89
CA CYS A 244 17.77 17.13 -9.48
C CYS A 244 17.20 18.43 -8.91
N PRO A 245 16.84 18.48 -7.61
CA PRO A 245 16.28 19.68 -6.99
C PRO A 245 17.19 20.90 -7.12
N HIS A 246 18.50 20.73 -7.02
CA HIS A 246 19.43 21.85 -7.14
C HIS A 246 19.42 22.49 -8.53
N HIS A 247 19.05 21.77 -9.61
CA HIS A 247 18.86 22.39 -10.93
C HIS A 247 17.48 23.04 -11.12
N LEU A 248 16.49 22.68 -10.28
CA LEU A 248 15.16 23.31 -10.29
C LEU A 248 15.06 24.53 -9.38
N PHE A 249 15.86 24.57 -8.30
CA PHE A 249 15.73 25.55 -7.22
C PHE A 249 16.97 26.41 -7.00
N LEU A 250 18.14 26.06 -7.58
CA LEU A 250 19.34 26.89 -7.57
C LEU A 250 19.82 27.17 -9.00
N SER A 251 20.50 28.29 -9.18
CA SER A 251 21.06 28.73 -10.45
C SER A 251 22.42 29.40 -10.26
N THR A 252 23.00 29.95 -11.31
CA THR A 252 24.20 30.79 -11.21
C THR A 252 24.02 31.99 -10.28
N ASN A 253 22.78 32.45 -10.03
CA ASN A 253 22.50 33.52 -9.06
C ASN A 253 22.85 33.14 -7.62
N ASP A 254 22.92 31.83 -7.31
CA ASP A 254 23.22 31.34 -5.97
C ASP A 254 24.73 31.17 -5.73
N VAL A 255 25.56 31.26 -6.78
CA VAL A 255 27.00 31.00 -6.70
C VAL A 255 27.71 32.02 -5.81
N GLU A 256 27.29 33.28 -5.84
CA GLU A 256 27.84 34.32 -4.97
C GLU A 256 27.59 34.01 -3.48
N ARG A 257 26.34 33.65 -3.13
CA ARG A 257 25.94 33.27 -1.78
C ARG A 257 26.67 32.01 -1.28
N LEU A 258 26.79 30.99 -2.14
CA LEU A 258 27.45 29.73 -1.79
C LEU A 258 28.98 29.86 -1.74
N GLY A 259 29.52 30.78 -2.55
CA GLY A 259 30.95 30.84 -2.87
C GLY A 259 31.38 29.76 -3.87
N PRO A 260 32.49 29.99 -4.60
CA PRO A 260 32.90 29.17 -5.75
C PRO A 260 33.28 27.72 -5.39
N LYS A 261 33.54 27.44 -4.10
CA LYS A 261 33.94 26.11 -3.61
C LYS A 261 32.72 25.27 -3.23
N LYS A 262 31.80 25.81 -2.40
CA LYS A 262 30.58 25.09 -2.03
C LYS A 262 29.68 24.87 -3.22
N SER A 263 29.64 25.79 -4.20
CA SER A 263 28.82 25.67 -5.41
C SER A 263 29.29 24.60 -6.40
N GLN A 264 30.44 23.93 -6.17
CA GLN A 264 30.90 22.85 -7.04
C GLN A 264 29.90 21.69 -7.04
N VAL A 265 29.36 21.38 -8.21
CA VAL A 265 28.47 20.25 -8.51
C VAL A 265 28.63 19.85 -9.98
N ARG A 266 28.26 18.64 -10.36
CA ARG A 266 28.26 18.15 -11.74
C ARG A 266 26.96 17.41 -12.02
N PRO A 267 26.14 17.85 -12.99
CA PRO A 267 26.32 19.05 -13.83
C PRO A 267 26.34 20.34 -13.01
N VAL A 268 27.11 21.33 -13.45
CA VAL A 268 27.26 22.63 -12.76
C VAL A 268 25.91 23.35 -12.64
N LEU A 269 25.78 24.25 -11.65
CA LEU A 269 24.63 25.16 -11.59
C LEU A 269 24.54 25.97 -12.89
N VAL A 270 23.32 26.06 -13.41
CA VAL A 270 23.02 26.62 -14.73
C VAL A 270 22.40 28.01 -14.62
N THR A 271 22.26 28.72 -15.74
CA THR A 271 21.67 30.06 -15.71
C THR A 271 20.18 30.01 -15.34
N PRO A 272 19.58 31.12 -14.87
CA PRO A 272 18.14 31.17 -14.60
C PRO A 272 17.29 30.77 -15.82
N GLU A 273 17.76 31.04 -17.05
CA GLU A 273 17.07 30.64 -18.28
C GLU A 273 17.07 29.12 -18.49
N ASP A 274 18.19 28.45 -18.21
CA ASP A 274 18.27 26.99 -18.24
C ASP A 274 17.38 26.36 -17.15
N GLN A 275 17.43 26.90 -15.93
CA GLN A 275 16.55 26.47 -14.84
C GLN A 275 15.07 26.62 -15.22
N GLN A 276 14.69 27.78 -15.79
CA GLN A 276 13.31 28.01 -16.23
C GLN A 276 12.90 27.03 -17.33
N ALA A 277 13.81 26.70 -18.26
CA ALA A 277 13.51 25.72 -19.30
C ALA A 277 13.21 24.33 -18.74
N LEU A 278 13.81 23.92 -17.62
CA LEU A 278 13.46 22.67 -16.94
C LEU A 278 12.01 22.70 -16.39
N TRP A 279 11.60 23.83 -15.81
CA TRP A 279 10.22 24.03 -15.35
C TRP A 279 9.22 24.05 -16.51
N ASP A 280 9.53 24.75 -17.61
CA ASP A 280 8.68 24.80 -18.79
C ASP A 280 8.51 23.41 -19.45
N HIS A 281 9.53 22.55 -19.31
CA HIS A 281 9.56 21.19 -19.84
C HIS A 281 9.32 20.12 -18.77
N LEU A 282 8.62 20.46 -17.69
CA LEU A 282 8.31 19.53 -16.60
C LEU A 282 7.62 18.24 -17.09
N HIS A 283 6.81 18.32 -18.15
CA HIS A 283 6.15 17.18 -18.80
C HIS A 283 7.13 16.19 -19.47
N VAL A 284 8.33 16.63 -19.82
CA VAL A 284 9.39 15.79 -20.42
C VAL A 284 10.16 15.01 -19.35
N ILE A 285 10.28 15.56 -18.14
CA ILE A 285 11.04 14.97 -17.02
C ILE A 285 10.32 13.72 -16.50
N ASP A 286 10.98 12.56 -16.46
CA ASP A 286 10.33 11.34 -15.96
C ASP A 286 10.49 11.19 -14.45
N CYS A 287 11.63 11.58 -13.89
CA CYS A 287 11.94 11.38 -12.47
C CYS A 287 12.50 12.63 -11.78
N PHE A 288 12.22 12.75 -10.48
CA PHE A 288 13.04 13.53 -9.58
C PHE A 288 13.98 12.59 -8.84
N ALA A 289 15.25 12.95 -8.73
CA ALA A 289 16.25 12.22 -7.97
C ALA A 289 17.23 13.22 -7.38
N THR A 290 17.74 13.00 -6.16
CA THR A 290 18.52 14.05 -5.49
C THR A 290 19.90 14.27 -6.08
N ASP A 291 20.48 13.21 -6.67
CA ASP A 291 21.93 13.08 -6.81
C ASP A 291 22.61 13.41 -5.47
N HIS A 292 22.09 12.81 -4.39
CA HIS A 292 22.61 13.05 -3.05
C HIS A 292 24.07 12.66 -3.00
N ALA A 293 24.95 13.65 -3.01
CA ALA A 293 26.38 13.52 -3.14
C ALA A 293 27.08 14.19 -1.94
N PRO A 294 26.96 13.59 -0.73
CA PRO A 294 27.45 14.19 0.50
C PRO A 294 28.98 14.25 0.49
N HIS A 295 29.48 15.39 0.96
CA HIS A 295 30.86 15.73 1.22
C HIS A 295 30.89 16.57 2.49
N THR A 296 31.91 16.41 3.31
CA THR A 296 32.01 17.23 4.53
C THR A 296 32.19 18.70 4.16
N LEU A 297 31.77 19.59 5.05
CA LEU A 297 31.98 21.02 4.87
C LEU A 297 33.48 21.36 4.67
N GLU A 298 34.37 20.67 5.40
CA GLU A 298 35.82 20.80 5.27
C GLU A 298 36.28 20.52 3.83
N GLU A 299 35.88 19.39 3.26
CA GLU A 299 36.22 19.02 1.88
C GLU A 299 35.71 20.06 0.88
N LYS A 300 34.47 20.53 1.07
CA LYS A 300 33.82 21.54 0.21
C LYS A 300 34.46 22.93 0.31
N THR A 301 35.25 23.19 1.33
CA THR A 301 35.97 24.47 1.52
C THR A 301 37.47 24.35 1.23
N SER A 302 37.96 23.14 0.97
CA SER A 302 39.35 22.87 0.57
C SER A 302 39.72 23.53 -0.77
N GLU A 303 41.01 23.53 -1.12
CA GLU A 303 41.47 24.02 -2.42
C GLU A 303 40.92 23.21 -3.60
N LYS A 304 40.77 21.89 -3.41
CA LYS A 304 40.22 20.95 -4.40
C LYS A 304 38.82 20.50 -3.98
N ALA A 305 37.91 21.46 -3.89
CA ALA A 305 36.53 21.20 -3.46
C ALA A 305 35.83 20.18 -4.38
N PRO A 306 35.39 19.03 -3.87
CA PRO A 306 34.74 18.01 -4.68
C PRO A 306 33.32 18.47 -5.10
N PRO A 307 32.82 18.07 -6.27
CA PRO A 307 31.47 18.38 -6.70
C PRO A 307 30.46 17.50 -5.98
N GLY A 308 29.29 18.06 -5.70
CA GLY A 308 28.16 17.33 -5.13
C GLY A 308 27.53 18.05 -3.96
N PHE A 309 26.22 17.82 -3.79
CA PHE A 309 25.40 18.39 -2.73
C PHE A 309 24.68 17.30 -1.93
N PRO A 310 24.55 17.42 -0.60
CA PRO A 310 23.53 16.69 0.14
C PRO A 310 22.13 17.21 -0.26
N GLY A 311 21.09 16.38 -0.17
CA GLY A 311 19.80 16.67 -0.81
C GLY A 311 18.62 15.78 -0.40
N LEU A 312 18.85 14.60 0.19
CA LEU A 312 17.79 13.70 0.65
C LEU A 312 16.80 14.38 1.61
N GLU A 313 17.30 15.13 2.59
CA GLU A 313 16.45 15.77 3.60
C GLU A 313 15.70 17.01 3.07
N THR A 314 16.08 17.54 1.90
CA THR A 314 15.53 18.80 1.35
C THR A 314 14.65 18.59 0.13
N ILE A 315 14.73 17.46 -0.59
CA ILE A 315 14.00 17.25 -1.84
C ILE A 315 12.49 17.39 -1.68
N LEU A 316 11.88 16.62 -0.77
CA LEU A 316 10.43 16.64 -0.61
C LEU A 316 9.93 17.99 -0.09
N PRO A 317 10.54 18.62 0.94
CA PRO A 317 10.17 19.98 1.34
C PRO A 317 10.23 21.02 0.20
N LEU A 318 11.28 20.98 -0.65
CA LEU A 318 11.40 21.87 -1.82
C LEU A 318 10.28 21.61 -2.85
N LEU A 319 9.99 20.34 -3.14
CA LEU A 319 8.92 19.98 -4.08
C LEU A 319 7.53 20.33 -3.54
N LEU A 320 7.27 20.14 -2.25
CA LEU A 320 6.03 20.56 -1.60
C LEU A 320 5.87 22.08 -1.61
N ASN A 321 6.96 22.82 -1.42
CA ASN A 321 6.94 24.27 -1.58
C ASN A 321 6.52 24.68 -3.00
N ALA A 322 7.09 24.04 -4.03
CA ALA A 322 6.66 24.26 -5.42
C ALA A 322 5.19 23.88 -5.67
N VAL A 323 4.66 22.88 -4.95
CA VAL A 323 3.23 22.56 -4.98
C VAL A 323 2.39 23.67 -4.38
N ASN A 324 2.79 24.21 -3.22
CA ASN A 324 2.11 25.34 -2.59
C ASN A 324 2.17 26.62 -3.45
N GLU A 325 3.23 26.81 -4.23
CA GLU A 325 3.38 27.90 -5.20
C GLU A 325 2.59 27.65 -6.52
N GLY A 326 1.96 26.49 -6.68
CA GLY A 326 1.21 26.13 -7.90
C GLY A 326 2.09 25.81 -9.11
N ARG A 327 3.41 25.61 -8.92
CA ARG A 327 4.37 25.25 -9.97
C ARG A 327 4.41 23.75 -10.26
N LEU A 328 3.94 22.94 -9.31
CA LEU A 328 3.92 21.49 -9.37
C LEU A 328 2.58 20.99 -8.82
N THR A 329 2.01 19.91 -9.37
CA THR A 329 0.86 19.25 -8.74
C THR A 329 1.30 18.10 -7.82
N ILE A 330 0.47 17.70 -6.85
CA ILE A 330 0.73 16.48 -6.05
C ILE A 330 0.83 15.25 -6.96
N ASP A 331 0.04 15.18 -8.04
CA ASP A 331 0.11 14.08 -8.99
C ASP A 331 1.43 14.06 -9.77
N ASP A 332 1.94 15.22 -10.21
CA ASP A 332 3.27 15.30 -10.83
C ASP A 332 4.36 14.84 -9.86
N LEU A 333 4.29 15.28 -8.61
CA LEU A 333 5.21 14.87 -7.55
C LEU A 333 5.17 13.35 -7.37
N VAL A 334 4.00 12.75 -7.20
CA VAL A 334 3.83 11.29 -7.03
C VAL A 334 4.24 10.53 -8.29
N ASN A 335 3.94 11.03 -9.48
CA ASN A 335 4.32 10.39 -10.73
C ASN A 335 5.84 10.36 -10.87
N LYS A 336 6.51 11.50 -10.68
CA LYS A 336 7.95 11.67 -10.92
C LYS A 336 8.83 11.16 -9.77
N PHE A 337 8.32 11.11 -8.54
CA PHE A 337 9.11 10.70 -7.37
C PHE A 337 8.67 9.35 -6.76
N HIS A 338 7.69 8.68 -7.36
CA HIS A 338 7.29 7.33 -6.96
C HIS A 338 6.97 6.41 -8.15
N LYS A 339 5.95 6.75 -8.97
CA LYS A 339 5.46 5.81 -10.01
C LYS A 339 6.47 5.57 -11.13
N ASN A 340 7.09 6.62 -11.64
CA ASN A 340 8.06 6.54 -12.74
C ASN A 340 9.37 5.88 -12.31
N PRO A 341 10.01 6.24 -11.16
CA PRO A 341 11.15 5.49 -10.66
C PRO A 341 10.83 4.00 -10.51
N LYS A 342 9.68 3.67 -9.92
CA LYS A 342 9.23 2.28 -9.77
C LYS A 342 9.15 1.55 -11.12
N LYS A 343 8.58 2.20 -12.14
CA LYS A 343 8.42 1.62 -13.49
C LYS A 343 9.76 1.50 -14.23
N ILE A 344 10.55 2.57 -14.28
CA ILE A 344 11.81 2.64 -15.04
C ILE A 344 12.82 1.64 -14.50
N PHE A 345 12.91 1.53 -13.17
CA PHE A 345 13.85 0.64 -12.50
C PHE A 345 13.24 -0.73 -12.15
N SER A 346 12.00 -1.03 -12.54
CA SER A 346 11.31 -2.27 -12.19
C SER A 346 11.41 -2.60 -10.70
N LEU A 347 11.09 -1.63 -9.84
CA LEU A 347 11.17 -1.78 -8.39
C LEU A 347 9.84 -2.32 -7.83
N PRO A 348 9.88 -3.15 -6.78
CA PRO A 348 8.68 -3.73 -6.20
C PRO A 348 7.87 -2.71 -5.40
N TYR A 349 6.64 -3.10 -5.05
CA TYR A 349 5.82 -2.31 -4.13
C TYR A 349 6.23 -2.55 -2.68
N GLN A 350 6.40 -1.48 -1.89
CA GLN A 350 6.61 -1.57 -0.45
C GLN A 350 5.25 -1.66 0.25
N GLN A 351 4.90 -2.83 0.78
CA GLN A 351 3.64 -3.03 1.50
C GLN A 351 3.56 -2.11 2.72
N ASN A 352 2.35 -1.66 3.10
CA ASN A 352 2.09 -0.87 4.30
C ASN A 352 3.06 0.32 4.49
N THR A 353 3.43 0.99 3.40
CA THR A 353 4.43 2.06 3.40
C THR A 353 3.81 3.35 2.88
N TYR A 354 3.98 4.45 3.62
CA TYR A 354 3.44 5.76 3.28
C TYR A 354 4.19 6.88 4.00
N VAL A 355 4.04 8.10 3.51
CA VAL A 355 4.60 9.33 4.07
C VAL A 355 3.45 10.27 4.37
N GLU A 356 3.44 10.86 5.55
CA GLU A 356 2.54 11.96 5.89
C GLU A 356 3.33 13.26 5.87
N VAL A 357 2.81 14.23 5.14
CA VAL A 357 3.41 15.54 4.96
C VAL A 357 2.47 16.62 5.45
N ASP A 358 3.03 17.64 6.07
CA ASP A 358 2.35 18.87 6.45
C ASP A 358 2.55 19.91 5.36
N LEU A 359 1.48 20.28 4.66
CA LEU A 359 1.56 21.28 3.59
C LEU A 359 1.60 22.72 4.09
N ASP A 360 1.27 22.96 5.36
CA ASP A 360 1.11 24.32 5.88
C ASP A 360 2.26 24.76 6.78
N GLU A 361 3.15 23.84 7.15
CA GLU A 361 4.35 24.15 7.94
C GLU A 361 5.33 25.02 7.16
N GLU A 362 5.55 26.24 7.66
CA GLU A 362 6.52 27.20 7.14
C GLU A 362 7.79 27.18 7.99
N TRP A 363 8.93 27.02 7.35
CA TRP A 363 10.23 26.97 8.03
C TRP A 363 11.35 27.44 7.10
N VAL A 364 12.53 27.64 7.69
CA VAL A 364 13.74 28.04 6.96
C VAL A 364 14.69 26.87 6.97
N ILE A 365 15.18 26.49 5.79
CA ILE A 365 16.18 25.42 5.69
C ILE A 365 17.43 25.86 6.49
N PRO A 366 17.86 25.11 7.51
CA PRO A 366 18.99 25.45 8.35
C PRO A 366 20.31 25.33 7.60
N GLU A 367 21.41 25.79 8.20
CA GLU A 367 22.77 25.64 7.67
C GLU A 367 23.15 24.18 7.40
N ALA A 368 22.63 23.25 8.21
CA ALA A 368 22.86 21.82 8.08
C ALA A 368 21.62 21.03 8.48
N MET A 369 21.29 20.01 7.70
CA MET A 369 20.20 19.08 8.03
C MET A 369 20.62 18.06 9.10
N PRO A 370 19.68 17.51 9.89
CA PRO A 370 20.02 16.72 11.08
C PRO A 370 20.82 15.44 10.81
N PHE A 371 20.49 14.69 9.75
CA PHE A 371 20.93 13.30 9.60
C PHE A 371 22.17 13.13 8.73
N SER A 372 22.25 13.81 7.57
CA SER A 372 23.40 13.68 6.70
C SER A 372 24.70 14.07 7.42
N LYS A 373 25.76 13.27 7.22
CA LYS A 373 27.10 13.55 7.74
C LYS A 373 27.82 14.67 6.99
N ALA A 374 27.28 15.13 5.85
CA ALA A 374 27.82 16.30 5.17
C ALA A 374 27.89 17.51 6.11
N LYS A 375 26.88 17.68 6.98
CA LYS A 375 26.75 18.80 7.93
C LYS A 375 26.77 20.18 7.27
N TRP A 376 26.19 20.28 6.08
CA TRP A 376 25.82 21.53 5.42
C TRP A 376 24.73 21.27 4.36
N THR A 377 24.11 22.30 3.79
CA THR A 377 23.21 22.19 2.64
C THR A 377 23.31 23.43 1.74
N PRO A 378 23.22 23.31 0.40
CA PRO A 378 23.25 24.48 -0.48
C PRO A 378 21.95 25.31 -0.42
N PHE A 379 20.88 24.75 0.15
CA PHE A 379 19.57 25.38 0.27
C PHE A 379 19.39 26.19 1.56
N ALA A 380 20.44 26.32 2.38
CA ALA A 380 20.41 27.06 3.64
C ALA A 380 19.87 28.50 3.44
N GLY A 381 18.96 28.91 4.31
CA GLY A 381 18.32 30.22 4.30
C GLY A 381 17.07 30.34 3.42
N MET A 382 16.73 29.33 2.61
CA MET A 382 15.48 29.33 1.85
C MET A 382 14.27 29.18 2.78
N LYS A 383 13.30 30.09 2.64
CA LYS A 383 11.99 29.98 3.28
C LYS A 383 11.12 29.06 2.45
N ILE A 384 10.58 28.02 3.07
CA ILE A 384 9.78 27.01 2.39
C ILE A 384 8.53 26.66 3.17
N LYS A 385 7.53 26.15 2.45
CA LYS A 385 6.27 25.68 3.01
C LYS A 385 6.01 24.24 2.60
N GLY A 386 5.97 23.35 3.60
CA GLY A 386 5.90 21.91 3.41
C GLY A 386 6.95 21.19 4.24
N ALA A 387 6.53 20.20 5.03
CA ALA A 387 7.42 19.40 5.87
C ALA A 387 7.01 17.93 5.91
N VAL A 388 7.99 17.05 6.16
CA VAL A 388 7.73 15.63 6.41
C VAL A 388 7.35 15.48 7.88
N HIS A 389 6.13 15.01 8.12
CA HIS A 389 5.61 14.82 9.48
C HIS A 389 5.89 13.40 9.99
N ARG A 390 5.57 12.38 9.17
CA ARG A 390 5.73 10.97 9.53
C ARG A 390 6.08 10.11 8.32
N VAL A 391 6.89 9.07 8.53
CA VAL A 391 7.12 8.00 7.55
C VAL A 391 6.83 6.67 8.19
N VAL A 392 6.00 5.87 7.53
CA VAL A 392 5.76 4.47 7.86
C VAL A 392 6.37 3.60 6.78
N LEU A 393 7.23 2.67 7.17
CA LEU A 393 7.91 1.74 6.27
C LEU A 393 7.57 0.30 6.68
N ARG A 394 6.92 -0.43 5.78
CA ARG A 394 6.51 -1.83 5.99
C ARG A 394 5.71 -2.05 7.28
N GLY A 395 4.85 -1.10 7.61
CA GLY A 395 3.99 -1.12 8.81
C GLY A 395 4.61 -0.49 10.07
N GLU A 396 5.91 -0.22 10.09
CA GLU A 396 6.61 0.37 11.24
C GLU A 396 6.77 1.88 11.07
N ILE A 397 6.58 2.65 12.15
CA ILE A 397 6.89 4.10 12.14
C ILE A 397 8.40 4.26 12.07
N ALA A 398 8.90 4.69 10.91
CA ALA A 398 10.33 4.81 10.63
C ALA A 398 10.87 6.20 10.97
N TYR A 399 10.05 7.24 10.78
CA TYR A 399 10.40 8.62 11.13
C TYR A 399 9.16 9.37 11.63
N VAL A 400 9.34 10.23 12.62
CA VAL A 400 8.30 11.16 13.10
C VAL A 400 8.97 12.34 13.81
N GLU A 401 8.50 13.57 13.54
CA GLU A 401 8.87 14.78 14.31
C GLU A 401 10.39 14.95 14.53
N GLY A 402 11.17 14.83 13.45
CA GLY A 402 12.63 15.01 13.48
C GLY A 402 13.43 13.83 14.04
N GLN A 403 12.80 12.69 14.30
CA GLN A 403 13.45 11.49 14.84
C GLN A 403 13.26 10.28 13.92
N VAL A 404 14.36 9.57 13.63
CA VAL A 404 14.33 8.25 12.98
C VAL A 404 14.26 7.16 14.05
N LEU A 405 13.25 6.30 13.96
CA LEU A 405 12.92 5.30 15.00
C LEU A 405 13.38 3.89 14.66
N VAL A 406 13.51 3.57 13.36
CA VAL A 406 14.02 2.27 12.91
C VAL A 406 15.55 2.20 13.02
N GLN A 407 16.06 1.03 13.42
CA GLN A 407 17.49 0.80 13.63
C GLN A 407 18.25 0.55 12.32
N PRO A 408 19.58 0.74 12.27
CA PRO A 408 20.41 0.28 11.16
C PRO A 408 20.18 -1.21 10.87
N GLY A 409 20.07 -1.56 9.59
CA GLY A 409 19.79 -2.93 9.13
C GLY A 409 18.30 -3.27 9.05
N PHE A 410 17.40 -2.32 9.34
CA PHE A 410 15.97 -2.51 9.11
C PHE A 410 15.63 -2.58 7.62
N GLY A 411 16.32 -1.78 6.80
CA GLY A 411 16.13 -1.68 5.36
C GLY A 411 16.53 -2.95 4.62
N GLN A 412 15.78 -3.29 3.56
CA GLN A 412 15.99 -4.52 2.78
C GLN A 412 16.43 -4.23 1.35
N ASN A 413 17.27 -5.11 0.80
CA ASN A 413 17.59 -5.10 -0.62
C ASN A 413 16.35 -5.58 -1.40
N VAL A 414 15.76 -4.68 -2.18
CA VAL A 414 14.51 -4.98 -2.91
C VAL A 414 14.71 -5.93 -4.08
N ARG A 415 15.94 -6.10 -4.58
CA ARG A 415 16.27 -7.08 -5.62
C ARG A 415 16.26 -8.52 -5.11
N GLU A 416 16.33 -8.72 -3.79
CA GLU A 416 16.28 -10.04 -3.16
C GLU A 416 14.85 -10.49 -2.82
N TRP A 417 13.84 -9.64 -3.05
CA TRP A 417 12.46 -9.95 -2.69
C TRP A 417 11.85 -11.04 -3.57
N GLU A 418 12.34 -11.21 -4.80
CA GLU A 418 11.90 -12.26 -5.73
C GLU A 418 12.61 -13.62 -5.50
N LEU A 419 13.75 -13.64 -4.80
CA LEU A 419 14.52 -14.86 -4.49
C LEU A 419 14.07 -15.57 -3.19
N ARG A 420 13.09 -15.04 -2.45
CA ARG A 420 12.51 -15.68 -1.25
C ARG A 420 11.31 -16.58 -1.53
N ILE A 421 11.33 -17.25 -2.68
CA ILE A 421 10.64 -18.54 -2.85
C ILE A 421 11.75 -19.59 -2.94
N ASN A 422 12.30 -20.02 -1.81
CA ASN A 422 13.20 -21.18 -1.79
C ASN A 422 12.39 -22.44 -2.06
N PRO A 423 12.76 -23.26 -3.07
CA PRO A 423 12.35 -24.65 -3.14
C PRO A 423 13.12 -25.44 -2.08
N LEU A 424 12.39 -26.10 -1.17
CA LEU A 424 12.83 -27.22 -0.34
C LEU A 424 14.25 -27.13 0.27
N ASP A 425 14.32 -26.67 1.53
CA ASP A 425 15.30 -27.22 2.46
C ASP A 425 14.59 -27.96 3.58
N SER A 426 14.81 -29.26 3.57
CA SER A 426 14.24 -30.27 4.43
C SER A 426 15.04 -30.35 5.74
N ARG A 427 14.51 -29.75 6.82
CA ARG A 427 14.61 -30.23 8.21
C ARG A 427 13.83 -29.27 9.12
N PRO A 428 12.96 -29.77 10.02
CA PRO A 428 12.35 -28.91 11.02
C PRO A 428 13.43 -28.46 12.02
N PRO A 429 13.54 -27.16 12.36
CA PRO A 429 14.22 -26.77 13.58
C PRO A 429 13.38 -27.30 14.76
N SER A 430 14.02 -28.10 15.62
CA SER A 430 13.46 -28.51 16.89
C SER A 430 13.17 -27.28 17.73
N ILE A 431 11.89 -26.92 17.85
CA ILE A 431 11.45 -25.94 18.84
C ILE A 431 11.38 -26.67 20.18
N LEU A 432 12.37 -26.41 21.03
CA LEU A 432 12.20 -26.49 22.47
C LEU A 432 11.05 -25.57 22.85
N ALA A 433 10.03 -26.16 23.46
CA ALA A 433 8.86 -25.48 23.98
C ALA A 433 9.27 -24.40 24.98
N LEU A 434 8.86 -23.16 24.72
CA LEU A 434 8.65 -22.15 25.75
C LEU A 434 7.15 -22.09 25.98
N ASP A 435 6.75 -22.61 27.14
CA ASP A 435 5.38 -22.63 27.65
C ASP A 435 4.76 -21.23 27.64
N ARG A 436 3.62 -21.09 26.96
CA ARG A 436 2.64 -20.03 27.26
C ARG A 436 1.66 -20.61 28.29
N PRO A 437 1.38 -19.92 29.41
CA PRO A 437 0.33 -20.37 30.32
C PRO A 437 -1.04 -20.29 29.63
N ALA A 438 -1.81 -21.37 29.78
CA ALA A 438 -3.12 -21.56 29.20
C ALA A 438 -4.16 -20.60 29.78
N SER A 439 -5.00 -20.04 28.90
CA SER A 439 -6.28 -19.45 29.27
C SER A 439 -7.27 -20.57 29.63
N PRO A 440 -8.02 -20.49 30.75
CA PRO A 440 -9.12 -21.41 31.00
C PRO A 440 -10.37 -20.94 30.25
N SER A 441 -11.12 -21.90 29.72
CA SER A 441 -12.47 -21.74 29.16
C SER A 441 -13.50 -22.37 30.12
N PRO A 442 -14.82 -22.26 29.87
CA PRO A 442 -15.67 -21.28 30.54
C PRO A 442 -16.80 -21.94 31.32
N HIS A 443 -16.99 -21.64 32.61
CA HIS A 443 -18.29 -21.77 33.27
C HIS A 443 -18.37 -20.93 34.56
N GLN A 444 -19.59 -20.43 34.79
CA GLN A 444 -20.15 -19.73 35.95
C GLN A 444 -20.13 -18.19 35.91
N MET A 445 -21.35 -17.68 35.67
CA MET A 445 -21.81 -16.32 35.91
C MET A 445 -21.74 -16.03 37.42
N ASP A 446 -21.30 -14.84 37.79
CA ASP A 446 -21.82 -14.12 38.96
C ASP A 446 -21.64 -12.61 38.75
N ASP A 447 -22.72 -11.89 39.07
CA ASP A 447 -22.87 -10.43 39.07
C ASP A 447 -22.00 -9.77 40.15
N ASP A 448 -21.13 -8.83 39.81
CA ASP A 448 -20.80 -7.68 40.68
C ASP A 448 -20.04 -6.59 39.89
N ASP A 449 -20.77 -5.60 39.36
CA ASP A 449 -20.17 -4.38 38.80
C ASP A 449 -20.92 -3.13 39.33
N GLY A 450 -21.21 -3.14 40.64
CA GLY A 450 -21.95 -2.10 41.34
C GLY A 450 -21.15 -1.23 42.33
N GLN A 451 -19.87 -1.54 42.61
CA GLN A 451 -19.15 -0.95 43.76
C GLN A 451 -18.19 0.21 43.46
N THR A 452 -17.95 0.57 42.19
CA THR A 452 -16.90 1.55 41.83
C THR A 452 -17.30 3.02 41.97
N ASN A 453 -18.59 3.34 42.17
CA ASN A 453 -19.06 4.72 42.32
C ASN A 453 -19.05 5.27 43.76
N GLU A 454 -19.00 4.42 44.79
CA GLU A 454 -19.01 4.89 46.20
C GLU A 454 -17.68 5.47 46.68
N ILE A 455 -16.56 4.97 46.15
CA ILE A 455 -15.21 5.40 46.55
C ILE A 455 -14.94 6.85 46.10
N PHE A 456 -15.46 7.21 44.92
CA PHE A 456 -15.29 8.54 44.33
C PHE A 456 -16.07 9.62 45.10
N LEU A 457 -17.27 9.30 45.62
CA LEU A 457 -18.09 10.22 46.43
C LEU A 457 -17.55 10.40 47.87
N LYS A 458 -16.84 9.40 48.41
CA LYS A 458 -16.18 9.49 49.73
C LYS A 458 -14.92 10.37 49.73
N LEU A 459 -14.22 10.50 48.60
CA LEU A 459 -13.01 11.32 48.48
C LEU A 459 -13.30 12.84 48.44
N LEU A 460 -14.54 13.24 48.15
CA LEU A 460 -14.96 14.64 48.11
C LEU A 460 -15.48 15.17 49.46
N SER A 461 -15.65 14.32 50.48
CA SER A 461 -16.44 14.65 51.68
C SER A 461 -15.68 14.86 53.00
N THR A 462 -14.34 14.95 53.01
CA THR A 462 -13.62 15.25 54.27
C THR A 462 -12.59 16.36 54.12
N GLY A 463 -12.88 17.49 54.76
CA GLY A 463 -11.97 18.63 54.93
C GLY A 463 -11.01 18.50 56.11
N ASN A 464 -9.81 19.07 55.94
CA ASN A 464 -8.86 19.59 56.94
C ASN A 464 -8.51 18.72 58.17
N LYS A 465 -7.25 18.23 58.25
CA LYS A 465 -6.15 18.76 59.09
C LYS A 465 -4.93 17.81 59.09
N VAL A 466 -3.77 18.41 59.36
CA VAL A 466 -2.38 17.94 59.21
C VAL A 466 -1.91 17.13 60.44
N HIS A 467 -1.08 16.09 60.28
CA HIS A 467 0.10 15.80 61.12
C HIS A 467 1.02 14.68 60.55
N PHE A 468 2.33 14.82 60.79
CA PHE A 468 3.46 14.00 60.34
C PHE A 468 3.77 12.83 61.31
N GLY A 469 4.25 11.68 60.80
CA GLY A 469 5.10 10.76 61.58
C GLY A 469 5.14 9.27 61.18
N GLN A 470 6.32 8.83 60.74
CA GLN A 470 7.00 7.51 60.88
C GLN A 470 6.49 6.20 60.20
N GLU A 471 7.41 5.60 59.45
CA GLU A 471 7.50 4.19 58.99
C GLU A 471 7.69 3.20 60.18
N PRO A 472 7.40 1.88 60.08
CA PRO A 472 8.27 0.95 59.30
C PRO A 472 7.75 -0.45 58.84
N HIS A 473 8.61 -1.10 58.04
CA HIS A 473 8.94 -2.54 57.93
C HIS A 473 8.40 -3.48 56.83
N ILE A 474 9.35 -4.34 56.42
CA ILE A 474 9.47 -5.26 55.29
C ILE A 474 9.24 -6.70 55.78
N GLU A 475 8.58 -7.57 54.99
CA GLU A 475 8.77 -9.02 55.07
C GLU A 475 8.80 -9.69 53.68
N THR A 476 9.85 -10.48 53.46
CA THR A 476 10.11 -11.44 52.37
C THR A 476 9.67 -12.86 52.75
N ARG A 477 9.21 -13.68 51.80
CA ARG A 477 9.28 -15.15 51.93
C ARG A 477 9.36 -15.93 50.60
N LEU A 478 10.05 -17.07 50.70
CA LEU A 478 10.61 -17.98 49.70
C LEU A 478 9.75 -19.24 49.41
N LEU A 479 9.96 -19.78 48.20
CA LEU A 479 9.87 -21.15 47.63
C LEU A 479 9.36 -22.38 48.41
N SER A 480 8.58 -23.23 47.70
CA SER A 480 8.64 -24.72 47.48
C SER A 480 7.23 -25.31 47.16
N PRO A 481 6.97 -26.59 46.74
CA PRO A 481 7.81 -27.73 46.31
C PRO A 481 7.32 -28.51 45.03
N VAL A 482 8.03 -29.58 44.64
CA VAL A 482 7.74 -30.61 43.59
C VAL A 482 7.20 -31.93 44.22
N PRO A 483 6.29 -32.72 43.59
CA PRO A 483 6.57 -34.14 43.15
C PRO A 483 5.63 -34.66 42.00
N PRO A 484 5.61 -35.97 41.56
CA PRO A 484 6.63 -37.01 41.36
C PRO A 484 6.57 -37.74 39.96
N ARG A 485 7.51 -38.69 39.74
CA ARG A 485 7.72 -39.57 38.54
C ARG A 485 6.84 -40.84 38.51
N LEU A 486 6.51 -41.35 37.31
CA LEU A 486 6.16 -42.77 36.98
C LEU A 486 6.62 -43.06 35.52
N ARG A 487 7.73 -43.81 35.32
CA ARG A 487 7.90 -45.25 35.03
C ARG A 487 7.44 -45.72 33.63
N THR A 488 8.46 -46.17 32.89
CA THR A 488 8.46 -46.87 31.59
C THR A 488 7.95 -48.30 31.69
N GLU A 489 7.19 -48.75 30.68
CA GLU A 489 7.21 -50.14 30.21
C GLU A 489 7.27 -50.19 28.68
N SER A 490 7.95 -51.22 28.19
CA SER A 490 8.39 -51.48 26.84
C SER A 490 7.73 -52.75 26.32
N PHE A 491 7.18 -52.77 25.10
CA PHE A 491 7.09 -53.98 24.27
C PHE A 491 6.98 -53.68 22.76
N SER A 492 7.96 -54.23 22.04
CA SER A 492 7.95 -54.84 20.70
C SER A 492 7.38 -54.11 19.47
N SER A 493 8.32 -53.71 18.59
CA SER A 493 8.41 -54.06 17.16
C SER A 493 7.18 -54.65 16.45
N VAL A 494 6.55 -53.84 15.59
CA VAL A 494 5.87 -54.33 14.37
C VAL A 494 6.21 -53.39 13.22
N GLU A 495 6.88 -53.94 12.20
CA GLU A 495 7.08 -53.32 10.90
C GLU A 495 5.73 -52.92 10.28
N ARG A 496 5.58 -51.66 9.85
CA ARG A 496 4.53 -51.26 8.91
C ARG A 496 5.10 -50.45 7.75
N LYS A 497 5.22 -51.17 6.64
CA LYS A 497 5.10 -50.80 5.23
C LYS A 497 4.97 -49.30 4.93
N LYS A 498 5.88 -48.83 4.08
CA LYS A 498 5.70 -47.68 3.19
C LYS A 498 4.35 -47.80 2.46
N THR A 499 3.41 -46.93 2.82
CA THR A 499 2.30 -46.55 1.93
C THR A 499 2.36 -45.04 1.81
N GLY A 500 2.80 -44.55 0.65
CA GLY A 500 2.60 -43.16 0.29
C GLY A 500 1.10 -42.90 0.24
N SER A 501 0.62 -41.99 1.08
CA SER A 501 -0.71 -41.44 0.91
C SER A 501 -0.65 -40.44 -0.25
N GLN A 502 -0.80 -40.95 -1.48
CA GLN A 502 -1.37 -40.15 -2.55
C GLN A 502 -2.75 -39.66 -2.07
N ILE A 503 -3.00 -38.37 -2.25
CA ILE A 503 -4.30 -37.78 -1.93
C ILE A 503 -5.27 -38.23 -3.02
N ASP A 504 -6.16 -39.16 -2.68
CA ASP A 504 -7.37 -39.39 -3.46
C ASP A 504 -8.35 -38.24 -3.16
N ILE A 505 -8.37 -37.22 -4.02
CA ILE A 505 -9.51 -36.30 -4.15
C ILE A 505 -10.62 -36.96 -4.99
N THR A 506 -10.45 -38.21 -5.43
CA THR A 506 -11.46 -38.94 -6.23
C THR A 506 -12.57 -39.60 -5.42
N GLN A 507 -12.93 -39.07 -4.24
CA GLN A 507 -14.28 -39.34 -3.75
C GLN A 507 -15.24 -38.60 -4.67
N SER A 508 -15.88 -39.35 -5.56
CA SER A 508 -16.94 -38.91 -6.45
C SER A 508 -17.96 -38.09 -5.66
N HIS A 509 -17.81 -36.77 -5.66
CA HIS A 509 -18.85 -35.88 -5.21
C HIS A 509 -20.06 -36.11 -6.12
N PRO A 510 -21.29 -36.15 -5.57
CA PRO A 510 -22.50 -36.30 -6.37
C PRO A 510 -22.48 -35.27 -7.49
N HIS A 511 -22.94 -35.64 -8.70
CA HIS A 511 -22.93 -34.77 -9.87
C HIS A 511 -23.56 -33.40 -9.55
N HIS A 512 -22.75 -32.42 -9.14
CA HIS A 512 -23.16 -31.06 -8.78
C HIS A 512 -23.77 -30.31 -9.99
N GLY A 513 -23.68 -30.90 -11.19
CA GLY A 513 -24.42 -30.50 -12.37
C GLY A 513 -23.94 -29.19 -12.99
N LEU A 514 -22.77 -28.67 -12.60
CA LEU A 514 -22.17 -27.43 -13.13
C LEU A 514 -21.01 -27.69 -14.11
N THR A 515 -20.50 -28.93 -14.19
CA THR A 515 -19.39 -29.28 -15.09
C THR A 515 -19.78 -28.97 -16.54
N GLY A 516 -18.95 -28.18 -17.22
CA GLY A 516 -19.19 -27.78 -18.60
C GLY A 516 -20.28 -26.72 -18.81
N LYS A 517 -21.00 -26.28 -17.77
CA LYS A 517 -22.10 -25.31 -17.92
C LYS A 517 -21.60 -23.86 -17.91
N HIS A 518 -22.30 -22.99 -18.64
CA HIS A 518 -22.13 -21.55 -18.50
C HIS A 518 -22.81 -21.05 -17.22
N ILE A 519 -22.17 -20.11 -16.54
CA ILE A 519 -22.69 -19.42 -15.36
C ILE A 519 -23.19 -18.05 -15.78
N LEU A 520 -24.46 -17.94 -16.17
CA LEU A 520 -25.01 -16.74 -16.83
C LEU A 520 -25.86 -15.88 -15.91
N SER A 521 -26.65 -16.51 -15.03
CA SER A 521 -27.66 -15.89 -14.18
C SER A 521 -27.66 -16.56 -12.80
N VAL A 522 -28.18 -15.89 -11.78
CA VAL A 522 -28.39 -16.49 -10.45
C VAL A 522 -29.51 -17.54 -10.43
N ASP A 523 -30.46 -17.48 -11.35
CA ASP A 523 -31.64 -18.37 -11.37
C ASP A 523 -31.30 -19.82 -11.69
N MET A 524 -30.12 -20.06 -12.25
CA MET A 524 -29.67 -21.40 -12.60
C MET A 524 -29.28 -22.25 -11.39
N PHE A 525 -29.08 -21.62 -10.23
CA PHE A 525 -28.57 -22.29 -9.05
C PHE A 525 -29.71 -22.85 -8.20
N THR A 526 -29.57 -24.11 -7.80
CA THR A 526 -30.40 -24.68 -6.73
C THR A 526 -29.71 -24.50 -5.37
N LYS A 527 -30.47 -24.69 -4.28
CA LYS A 527 -29.94 -24.62 -2.92
C LYS A 527 -28.84 -25.66 -2.67
N GLU A 528 -28.97 -26.84 -3.26
CA GLU A 528 -27.98 -27.92 -3.19
C GLU A 528 -26.67 -27.49 -3.88
N GLN A 529 -26.76 -26.89 -5.07
CA GLN A 529 -25.59 -26.40 -5.79
C GLN A 529 -24.87 -25.27 -5.03
N LEU A 530 -25.64 -24.37 -4.39
CA LEU A 530 -25.04 -23.35 -3.52
C LEU A 530 -24.30 -23.97 -2.34
N ASN A 531 -24.88 -24.99 -1.70
CA ASN A 531 -24.22 -25.70 -0.61
C ASN A 531 -22.91 -26.36 -1.08
N ASP A 532 -22.90 -27.00 -2.25
CA ASP A 532 -21.69 -27.60 -2.82
C ASP A 532 -20.60 -26.56 -3.12
N ILE A 533 -20.97 -25.45 -3.78
CA ILE A 533 -20.05 -24.33 -4.06
C ILE A 533 -19.44 -23.81 -2.75
N PHE A 534 -20.26 -23.58 -1.74
CA PHE A 534 -19.82 -22.98 -0.48
C PHE A 534 -19.00 -23.95 0.38
N ASN A 535 -19.31 -25.24 0.37
CA ASN A 535 -18.52 -26.25 1.08
C ASN A 535 -17.15 -26.44 0.43
N LEU A 536 -17.07 -26.42 -0.90
CA LEU A 536 -15.80 -26.43 -1.62
C LEU A 536 -15.02 -25.14 -1.37
N ALA A 537 -15.66 -23.97 -1.46
CA ALA A 537 -15.03 -22.69 -1.17
C ALA A 537 -14.44 -22.65 0.26
N GLN A 538 -15.18 -23.20 1.24
CA GLN A 538 -14.70 -23.31 2.61
C GLN A 538 -13.48 -24.23 2.73
N THR A 539 -13.50 -25.37 2.04
CA THR A 539 -12.36 -26.31 2.00
C THR A 539 -11.13 -25.62 1.42
N LEU A 540 -11.29 -24.93 0.29
CA LEU A 540 -10.22 -24.19 -0.38
C LEU A 540 -9.69 -23.03 0.46
N ARG A 541 -10.56 -22.34 1.22
CA ARG A 541 -10.15 -21.33 2.21
C ARG A 541 -9.27 -21.95 3.30
N VAL A 542 -9.70 -23.06 3.91
CA VAL A 542 -8.94 -23.75 4.97
C VAL A 542 -7.59 -24.24 4.44
N TYR A 543 -7.54 -24.74 3.21
CA TYR A 543 -6.29 -25.20 2.59
C TYR A 543 -5.35 -24.04 2.30
N THR A 544 -5.88 -22.91 1.81
CA THR A 544 -5.12 -21.69 1.57
C THR A 544 -4.55 -21.14 2.88
N ALA A 545 -5.34 -21.11 3.95
CA ALA A 545 -4.90 -20.64 5.28
C ALA A 545 -3.87 -21.57 5.96
N LYS A 546 -3.75 -22.82 5.51
CA LYS A 546 -2.79 -23.82 6.01
C LYS A 546 -1.61 -24.03 5.06
N ASP A 547 -1.42 -23.15 4.07
CA ASP A 547 -0.38 -23.24 3.04
C ASP A 547 -0.31 -24.61 2.36
N ARG A 548 -1.47 -25.27 2.19
CA ARG A 548 -1.53 -26.56 1.48
C ARG A 548 -1.46 -26.33 -0.03
N PRO A 549 -0.73 -27.19 -0.77
CA PRO A 549 -0.66 -27.07 -2.23
C PRO A 549 -2.04 -27.32 -2.86
N LEU A 550 -2.48 -26.37 -3.68
CA LEU A 550 -3.72 -26.41 -4.46
C LEU A 550 -3.46 -26.36 -5.97
N ASP A 551 -2.19 -26.26 -6.36
CA ASP A 551 -1.70 -26.04 -7.73
C ASP A 551 -1.87 -27.26 -8.66
N GLN A 552 -2.44 -28.35 -8.14
CA GLN A 552 -2.75 -29.57 -8.89
C GLN A 552 -4.19 -29.58 -9.43
N ILE A 553 -5.10 -28.77 -8.87
CA ILE A 553 -6.53 -28.84 -9.16
C ILE A 553 -6.82 -28.46 -10.62
N LEU A 554 -6.30 -27.31 -11.06
CA LEU A 554 -6.46 -26.77 -12.41
C LEU A 554 -5.13 -26.71 -13.18
N ARG A 555 -4.16 -27.56 -12.80
CA ARG A 555 -2.87 -27.61 -13.49
C ARG A 555 -3.04 -27.84 -14.99
N GLY A 556 -2.46 -26.96 -15.79
CA GLY A 556 -2.52 -27.02 -17.25
C GLY A 556 -3.81 -26.47 -17.86
N LYS A 557 -4.75 -25.95 -17.05
CA LYS A 557 -5.95 -25.25 -17.54
C LYS A 557 -5.68 -23.77 -17.79
N ILE A 558 -6.37 -23.20 -18.77
CA ILE A 558 -6.24 -21.79 -19.17
C ILE A 558 -7.59 -21.09 -19.04
N MET A 559 -7.63 -19.93 -18.37
CA MET A 559 -8.79 -19.06 -18.29
C MET A 559 -8.57 -17.81 -19.14
N ALA A 560 -9.53 -17.48 -20.00
CA ALA A 560 -9.56 -16.18 -20.67
C ALA A 560 -10.34 -15.17 -19.81
N SER A 561 -9.70 -14.08 -19.43
CA SER A 561 -10.29 -12.97 -18.66
C SER A 561 -10.59 -11.81 -19.60
N ILE A 562 -11.87 -11.62 -19.94
CA ILE A 562 -12.34 -10.67 -20.97
C ILE A 562 -13.19 -9.59 -20.30
N PHE A 563 -12.66 -8.38 -20.17
CA PHE A 563 -13.31 -7.28 -19.46
C PHE A 563 -13.39 -6.05 -20.37
N TYR A 564 -14.58 -5.80 -20.94
CA TYR A 564 -14.90 -4.59 -21.71
C TYR A 564 -15.32 -3.42 -20.81
N GLU A 565 -15.64 -3.69 -19.55
CA GLU A 565 -15.90 -2.67 -18.53
C GLU A 565 -14.83 -2.80 -17.43
N VAL A 566 -14.20 -1.69 -17.06
CA VAL A 566 -13.09 -1.68 -16.10
C VAL A 566 -13.53 -2.28 -14.75
N SER A 567 -12.85 -3.36 -14.35
CA SER A 567 -13.04 -3.96 -13.02
C SER A 567 -11.82 -4.69 -12.51
N THR A 568 -10.88 -3.92 -11.98
CA THR A 568 -9.62 -4.44 -11.45
C THR A 568 -9.84 -5.50 -10.37
N ARG A 569 -10.74 -5.27 -9.40
CA ARG A 569 -10.97 -6.25 -8.32
C ARG A 569 -11.56 -7.56 -8.82
N THR A 570 -12.60 -7.52 -9.66
CA THR A 570 -13.23 -8.73 -10.19
C THR A 570 -12.25 -9.49 -11.08
N SER A 571 -11.58 -8.81 -12.02
CA SER A 571 -10.57 -9.43 -12.90
C SER A 571 -9.41 -10.06 -12.10
N CYS A 572 -8.80 -9.30 -11.17
CA CYS A 572 -7.69 -9.80 -10.35
C CYS A 572 -8.09 -10.96 -9.45
N SER A 573 -9.31 -10.96 -8.90
CA SER A 573 -9.78 -12.07 -8.05
C SER A 573 -10.00 -13.38 -8.81
N PHE A 574 -10.51 -13.32 -10.05
CA PHE A 574 -10.58 -14.49 -10.93
C PHE A 574 -9.20 -14.98 -11.31
N ALA A 575 -8.28 -14.05 -11.63
CA ALA A 575 -6.92 -14.40 -11.95
C ALA A 575 -6.19 -15.07 -10.79
N ALA A 576 -6.30 -14.51 -9.58
CA ALA A 576 -5.74 -15.09 -8.36
C ALA A 576 -6.34 -16.47 -8.07
N ALA A 577 -7.66 -16.62 -8.23
CA ALA A 577 -8.33 -17.91 -8.07
C ALA A 577 -7.78 -18.96 -9.04
N MET A 578 -7.66 -18.62 -10.33
CA MET A 578 -7.14 -19.53 -11.35
C MET A 578 -5.67 -19.92 -11.08
N GLN A 579 -4.83 -18.95 -10.74
CA GLN A 579 -3.41 -19.18 -10.46
C GLN A 579 -3.18 -20.01 -9.20
N ARG A 580 -3.94 -19.76 -8.13
CA ARG A 580 -3.85 -20.56 -6.88
C ARG A 580 -4.21 -22.03 -7.09
N LEU A 581 -5.10 -22.31 -8.04
CA LEU A 581 -5.45 -23.67 -8.43
C LEU A 581 -4.46 -24.29 -9.43
N GLY A 582 -3.39 -23.58 -9.83
CA GLY A 582 -2.38 -24.06 -10.78
C GLY A 582 -2.70 -23.81 -12.26
N GLY A 583 -3.77 -23.08 -12.54
CA GLY A 583 -4.16 -22.66 -13.88
C GLY A 583 -3.42 -21.41 -14.35
N ARG A 584 -3.54 -21.10 -15.64
CA ARG A 584 -2.96 -19.90 -16.28
C ARG A 584 -4.08 -18.98 -16.77
N VAL A 585 -3.75 -17.69 -16.94
CA VAL A 585 -4.71 -16.66 -17.32
C VAL A 585 -4.22 -15.93 -18.57
N ILE A 586 -5.12 -15.73 -19.53
CA ILE A 586 -4.91 -14.85 -20.68
C ILE A 586 -5.83 -13.64 -20.49
N TYR A 587 -5.30 -12.43 -20.61
CA TYR A 587 -6.06 -11.19 -20.44
C TYR A 587 -6.41 -10.58 -21.79
N MET A 588 -7.64 -10.09 -21.91
CA MET A 588 -8.11 -9.28 -23.03
C MET A 588 -8.82 -8.05 -22.45
N ASP A 589 -8.30 -6.87 -22.77
CA ASP A 589 -8.90 -5.58 -22.41
C ASP A 589 -9.29 -4.76 -23.65
N GLU A 590 -10.18 -3.79 -23.46
CA GLU A 590 -10.66 -2.90 -24.53
C GLU A 590 -9.51 -2.08 -25.17
N THR A 591 -8.45 -1.78 -24.40
CA THR A 591 -7.30 -1.00 -24.85
C THR A 591 -6.32 -1.78 -25.74
N SER A 592 -6.26 -3.10 -25.61
CA SER A 592 -5.36 -4.01 -26.33
C SER A 592 -6.05 -4.82 -27.44
N SER A 593 -7.38 -4.86 -27.46
CA SER A 593 -8.14 -5.70 -28.40
C SER A 593 -8.45 -5.03 -29.74
N SER A 594 -8.59 -5.88 -30.76
CA SER A 594 -9.00 -5.62 -32.14
C SER A 594 -10.41 -5.03 -32.29
N VAL A 595 -11.12 -4.70 -31.21
CA VAL A 595 -12.43 -4.07 -31.22
C VAL A 595 -12.39 -2.70 -31.93
N LYS A 596 -11.24 -2.01 -31.91
CA LYS A 596 -10.98 -0.81 -32.74
C LYS A 596 -11.01 -1.06 -34.25
N LYS A 597 -10.96 -2.33 -34.69
CA LYS A 597 -11.04 -2.75 -36.10
C LYS A 597 -12.44 -3.29 -36.48
N GLY A 598 -13.43 -3.23 -35.58
CA GLY A 598 -14.82 -3.63 -35.88
C GLY A 598 -15.12 -5.12 -35.70
N GLU A 599 -14.34 -5.86 -34.91
CA GLU A 599 -14.62 -7.26 -34.57
C GLU A 599 -15.86 -7.39 -33.67
N THR A 600 -16.71 -8.39 -33.94
CA THR A 600 -17.92 -8.64 -33.13
C THR A 600 -17.56 -9.29 -31.79
N LEU A 601 -18.43 -9.14 -30.78
CA LEU A 601 -18.26 -9.80 -29.48
C LEU A 601 -18.28 -11.32 -29.65
N GLU A 602 -19.14 -11.82 -30.52
CA GLU A 602 -19.34 -13.22 -30.83
C GLU A 602 -18.06 -13.84 -31.44
N ASP A 603 -17.41 -13.15 -32.39
CA ASP A 603 -16.16 -13.60 -33.00
C ASP A 603 -15.03 -13.62 -31.96
N SER A 604 -14.92 -12.54 -31.17
CA SER A 604 -13.91 -12.44 -30.09
C SER A 604 -14.04 -13.61 -29.11
N ILE A 605 -15.27 -13.92 -28.69
CA ILE A 605 -15.56 -15.01 -27.76
C ILE A 605 -15.28 -16.37 -28.37
N ALA A 606 -15.63 -16.59 -29.64
CA ALA A 606 -15.35 -17.84 -30.34
C ALA A 606 -13.83 -18.08 -30.47
N VAL A 607 -13.05 -17.05 -30.79
CA VAL A 607 -11.58 -17.12 -30.88
C VAL A 607 -10.97 -17.42 -29.50
N MET A 608 -11.36 -16.66 -28.47
CA MET A 608 -10.82 -16.84 -27.12
C MET A 608 -11.20 -18.19 -26.51
N ALA A 609 -12.37 -18.73 -26.85
CA ALA A 609 -12.77 -20.09 -26.48
C ALA A 609 -11.90 -21.17 -27.13
N GLY A 610 -11.24 -20.87 -28.25
CA GLY A 610 -10.24 -21.75 -28.87
C GLY A 610 -8.93 -21.82 -28.10
N TYR A 611 -8.56 -20.76 -27.38
CA TYR A 611 -7.30 -20.65 -26.64
C TYR A 611 -7.40 -21.04 -25.16
N SER A 612 -8.62 -21.20 -24.64
CA SER A 612 -8.88 -21.35 -23.21
C SER A 612 -9.83 -22.51 -22.90
N ASP A 613 -9.81 -22.95 -21.64
CA ASP A 613 -10.72 -23.97 -21.10
C ASP A 613 -11.99 -23.35 -20.51
N VAL A 614 -11.93 -22.09 -20.08
CA VAL A 614 -13.04 -21.34 -19.47
C VAL A 614 -12.86 -19.85 -19.75
N LEU A 615 -13.97 -19.14 -19.97
CA LEU A 615 -13.99 -17.71 -20.20
C LEU A 615 -14.70 -17.01 -19.04
N VAL A 616 -14.17 -15.87 -18.63
CA VAL A 616 -14.80 -14.94 -17.69
C VAL A 616 -15.06 -13.65 -18.45
N LEU A 617 -16.32 -13.26 -18.58
CA LEU A 617 -16.73 -12.10 -19.37
C LEU A 617 -17.42 -11.05 -18.51
N ARG A 618 -16.98 -9.81 -18.65
CA ARG A 618 -17.69 -8.62 -18.17
C ARG A 618 -17.92 -7.64 -19.32
N HIS A 619 -19.13 -7.14 -19.45
CA HIS A 619 -19.54 -6.29 -20.57
C HIS A 619 -20.45 -5.12 -20.12
N PRO A 620 -20.35 -3.90 -20.69
CA PRO A 620 -21.18 -2.77 -20.28
C PRO A 620 -22.66 -2.89 -20.71
N THR A 621 -22.95 -3.64 -21.77
CA THR A 621 -24.31 -3.80 -22.30
C THR A 621 -25.04 -4.99 -21.65
N PRO A 622 -26.25 -4.79 -21.10
CA PRO A 622 -27.09 -5.87 -20.58
C PRO A 622 -27.43 -6.93 -21.64
N GLY A 623 -27.41 -8.21 -21.24
CA GLY A 623 -27.71 -9.35 -22.10
C GLY A 623 -26.56 -9.78 -23.01
N SER A 624 -25.43 -9.05 -23.03
CA SER A 624 -24.28 -9.40 -23.87
C SER A 624 -23.64 -10.73 -23.50
N VAL A 625 -23.60 -11.07 -22.20
CA VAL A 625 -23.02 -12.35 -21.77
C VAL A 625 -23.91 -13.53 -22.20
N MET A 626 -25.23 -13.35 -22.17
CA MET A 626 -26.19 -14.33 -22.70
C MET A 626 -26.01 -14.54 -24.21
N LYS A 627 -25.90 -13.45 -24.99
CA LYS A 627 -25.61 -13.51 -26.43
C LYS A 627 -24.28 -14.21 -26.72
N ALA A 628 -23.21 -13.82 -26.03
CA ALA A 628 -21.89 -14.43 -26.16
C ALA A 628 -21.90 -15.93 -25.85
N SER A 629 -22.73 -16.37 -24.89
CA SER A 629 -22.82 -17.80 -24.53
C SER A 629 -23.30 -18.69 -25.68
N GLN A 630 -24.14 -18.18 -26.59
CA GLN A 630 -24.66 -18.92 -27.75
C GLN A 630 -23.54 -19.30 -28.75
N HIS A 631 -22.44 -18.53 -28.73
CA HIS A 631 -21.29 -18.72 -29.61
C HIS A 631 -20.05 -19.28 -28.87
N CYS A 632 -20.15 -19.52 -27.56
CA CYS A 632 -19.06 -20.01 -26.75
C CYS A 632 -19.17 -21.52 -26.54
N ARG A 633 -18.20 -22.29 -27.05
CA ARG A 633 -18.16 -23.76 -26.87
C ARG A 633 -17.55 -24.21 -25.54
N LYS A 634 -17.07 -23.27 -24.74
CA LYS A 634 -16.42 -23.50 -23.44
C LYS A 634 -17.25 -22.84 -22.35
N PRO A 635 -17.13 -23.29 -21.08
CA PRO A 635 -17.83 -22.62 -19.99
C PRO A 635 -17.54 -21.12 -19.95
N LEU A 636 -18.60 -20.34 -19.79
CA LEU A 636 -18.56 -18.88 -19.75
C LEU A 636 -19.14 -18.43 -18.42
N ILE A 637 -18.38 -17.64 -17.66
CA ILE A 637 -18.79 -17.13 -16.35
C ILE A 637 -19.08 -15.63 -16.47
N ASN A 638 -20.31 -15.25 -16.10
CA ASN A 638 -20.75 -13.87 -16.04
C ASN A 638 -20.10 -13.14 -14.84
N ALA A 639 -19.21 -12.20 -15.15
CA ALA A 639 -18.55 -11.30 -14.20
C ALA A 639 -19.16 -9.88 -14.19
N GLY A 640 -20.38 -9.75 -14.72
CA GLY A 640 -21.20 -8.53 -14.76
C GLY A 640 -21.58 -8.13 -16.18
N ASP A 641 -22.86 -7.83 -16.42
CA ASP A 641 -23.30 -7.24 -17.69
C ASP A 641 -24.21 -6.01 -17.53
N GLY A 642 -23.64 -4.80 -17.65
CA GLY A 642 -24.40 -3.54 -17.55
C GLY A 642 -25.21 -3.40 -16.26
N ILE A 643 -26.50 -3.10 -16.36
CA ILE A 643 -27.47 -3.13 -15.24
C ILE A 643 -28.15 -4.50 -15.06
N GLY A 644 -27.69 -5.53 -15.79
CA GLY A 644 -28.20 -6.89 -15.76
C GLY A 644 -27.72 -7.67 -14.54
N GLU A 645 -27.02 -8.78 -14.75
CA GLU A 645 -26.69 -9.72 -13.68
C GLU A 645 -25.21 -9.74 -13.29
N HIS A 646 -24.94 -10.15 -12.06
CA HIS A 646 -23.59 -10.42 -11.57
C HIS A 646 -23.57 -11.67 -10.66
N PRO A 647 -23.81 -12.88 -11.20
CA PRO A 647 -23.98 -14.09 -10.40
C PRO A 647 -22.76 -14.43 -9.55
N SER A 648 -21.55 -14.22 -10.08
CA SER A 648 -20.31 -14.45 -9.33
C SER A 648 -20.15 -13.53 -8.11
N GLN A 649 -20.76 -12.34 -8.11
CA GLN A 649 -20.78 -11.45 -6.94
C GLN A 649 -21.89 -11.85 -5.97
N ALA A 650 -23.09 -12.22 -6.44
CA ALA A 650 -24.15 -12.69 -5.55
C ALA A 650 -23.73 -13.96 -4.78
N LEU A 651 -23.03 -14.90 -5.43
CA LEU A 651 -22.50 -16.10 -4.77
C LEU A 651 -21.54 -15.78 -3.62
N LEU A 652 -20.59 -14.86 -3.86
CA LEU A 652 -19.64 -14.50 -2.81
C LEU A 652 -20.28 -13.68 -1.69
N ASP A 653 -21.33 -12.92 -1.99
CA ASP A 653 -22.10 -12.18 -1.00
C ASP A 653 -22.82 -13.14 -0.05
N ILE A 654 -23.50 -14.18 -0.56
CA ILE A 654 -24.14 -15.19 0.30
C ILE A 654 -23.11 -15.98 1.10
N PHE A 655 -21.99 -16.36 0.48
CA PHE A 655 -20.90 -17.03 1.21
C PHE A 655 -20.35 -16.17 2.34
N THR A 656 -20.22 -14.86 2.12
CA THR A 656 -19.81 -13.90 3.16
C THR A 656 -20.81 -13.88 4.31
N ILE A 657 -22.12 -13.80 4.03
CA ILE A 657 -23.17 -13.84 5.06
C ILE A 657 -23.05 -15.11 5.91
N ARG A 658 -22.90 -16.27 5.26
CA ARG A 658 -22.72 -17.56 5.93
C ARG A 658 -21.50 -17.56 6.85
N GLU A 659 -20.36 -17.04 6.40
CA GLU A 659 -19.12 -17.06 7.19
C GLU A 659 -19.11 -16.04 8.34
N GLU A 660 -19.71 -14.86 8.15
CA GLU A 660 -19.71 -13.80 9.16
C GLU A 660 -20.79 -14.04 10.25
N ILE A 661 -21.95 -14.58 9.89
CA ILE A 661 -23.07 -14.79 10.82
C ILE A 661 -23.18 -16.23 11.32
N GLY A 662 -22.78 -17.20 10.48
CA GLY A 662 -22.87 -18.64 10.71
C GLY A 662 -24.07 -19.32 10.02
N THR A 663 -25.03 -18.53 9.52
CA THR A 663 -26.22 -18.98 8.79
C THR A 663 -26.66 -17.91 7.81
N VAL A 664 -27.47 -18.27 6.82
CA VAL A 664 -28.18 -17.31 5.95
C VAL A 664 -29.67 -17.25 6.31
N ASN A 665 -30.21 -18.28 6.97
CA ASN A 665 -31.63 -18.34 7.33
C ASN A 665 -31.93 -17.58 8.63
N GLY A 666 -33.13 -17.01 8.72
CA GLY A 666 -33.65 -16.26 9.86
C GLY A 666 -33.08 -14.86 10.00
N LEU A 667 -32.52 -14.29 8.92
CA LEU A 667 -31.83 -13.00 8.94
C LEU A 667 -32.66 -11.89 8.31
N ASN A 668 -32.53 -10.71 8.91
CA ASN A 668 -33.00 -9.45 8.34
C ASN A 668 -31.87 -8.81 7.54
N ILE A 669 -32.00 -8.81 6.21
CA ILE A 669 -30.99 -8.30 5.27
C ILE A 669 -31.47 -6.96 4.72
N THR A 670 -30.72 -5.91 5.03
CA THR A 670 -31.03 -4.54 4.63
C THR A 670 -30.12 -4.11 3.46
N LEU A 671 -30.71 -3.85 2.30
CA LEU A 671 -30.02 -3.35 1.10
C LEU A 671 -30.18 -1.84 1.02
N VAL A 672 -29.07 -1.12 0.83
CA VAL A 672 -29.03 0.34 0.98
C VAL A 672 -28.30 1.02 -0.17
N GLY A 673 -28.85 2.13 -0.68
CA GLY A 673 -28.17 3.01 -1.66
C GLY A 673 -28.86 3.05 -3.03
N ASP A 674 -28.08 2.90 -4.10
CA ASP A 674 -28.60 2.78 -5.47
C ASP A 674 -29.12 1.36 -5.71
N LEU A 675 -30.40 1.14 -5.42
CA LEU A 675 -31.07 -0.15 -5.62
C LEU A 675 -31.65 -0.27 -7.02
N LYS A 676 -31.92 0.84 -7.72
CA LYS A 676 -32.47 0.85 -9.08
C LYS A 676 -31.49 0.30 -10.11
N ASN A 677 -30.22 0.68 -10.03
CA ASN A 677 -29.23 0.40 -11.06
C ASN A 677 -28.12 -0.58 -10.60
N GLY A 678 -28.23 -1.12 -9.38
CA GLY A 678 -27.24 -2.00 -8.78
C GLY A 678 -27.39 -3.47 -9.20
N ARG A 679 -26.71 -3.90 -10.27
CA ARG A 679 -26.69 -5.31 -10.73
C ARG A 679 -26.38 -6.32 -9.61
N THR A 680 -25.52 -5.96 -8.66
CA THR A 680 -25.12 -6.84 -7.57
C THR A 680 -26.25 -7.04 -6.57
N VAL A 681 -27.02 -5.99 -6.26
CA VAL A 681 -28.18 -6.11 -5.34
C VAL A 681 -29.36 -6.81 -5.99
N HIS A 682 -29.54 -6.66 -7.31
CA HIS A 682 -30.56 -7.43 -8.04
C HIS A 682 -30.25 -8.92 -8.00
N SER A 683 -29.04 -9.31 -8.37
CA SER A 683 -28.62 -10.72 -8.31
C SER A 683 -28.64 -11.27 -6.87
N LEU A 684 -28.25 -10.48 -5.87
CA LEU A 684 -28.28 -10.89 -4.47
C LEU A 684 -29.72 -11.11 -3.96
N ALA A 685 -30.63 -10.17 -4.22
CA ALA A 685 -32.04 -10.27 -3.79
C ALA A 685 -32.72 -11.53 -4.37
N ARG A 686 -32.45 -11.83 -5.65
CA ARG A 686 -32.99 -13.02 -6.32
C ARG A 686 -32.38 -14.31 -5.76
N LEU A 687 -31.08 -14.35 -5.51
CA LEU A 687 -30.44 -15.56 -4.99
C LEU A 687 -30.80 -15.84 -3.51
N LEU A 688 -31.13 -14.79 -2.74
CA LEU A 688 -31.60 -14.88 -1.36
C LEU A 688 -32.98 -15.55 -1.23
N THR A 689 -33.78 -15.65 -2.30
CA THR A 689 -35.08 -16.35 -2.26
C THR A 689 -34.96 -17.86 -2.00
N LEU A 690 -33.76 -18.43 -2.17
CA LEU A 690 -33.46 -19.83 -1.82
C LEU A 690 -33.27 -20.04 -0.30
N TYR A 691 -33.29 -18.96 0.49
CA TYR A 691 -33.12 -18.95 1.93
C TYR A 691 -34.32 -18.31 2.62
N ASN A 692 -34.54 -18.67 3.89
CA ASN A 692 -35.57 -18.05 4.70
C ASN A 692 -35.04 -16.73 5.27
N VAL A 693 -35.29 -15.61 4.61
CA VAL A 693 -34.82 -14.26 5.04
C VAL A 693 -35.96 -13.24 4.99
N GLN A 694 -35.75 -12.08 5.60
CA GLN A 694 -36.55 -10.88 5.37
C GLN A 694 -35.69 -9.83 4.68
N LEU A 695 -36.18 -9.26 3.58
CA LEU A 695 -35.47 -8.18 2.87
C LEU A 695 -36.02 -6.82 3.27
N ARG A 696 -35.12 -5.86 3.50
CA ARG A 696 -35.46 -4.46 3.77
C ARG A 696 -34.72 -3.55 2.80
N TYR A 697 -35.41 -2.55 2.29
CA TYR A 697 -34.86 -1.62 1.31
C TYR A 697 -34.76 -0.22 1.90
N VAL A 698 -33.58 0.40 1.78
CA VAL A 698 -33.35 1.79 2.16
C VAL A 698 -32.72 2.52 0.97
N SER A 699 -33.49 3.36 0.30
CA SER A 699 -33.02 4.07 -0.89
C SER A 699 -33.72 5.41 -1.06
N PRO A 700 -33.08 6.39 -1.73
CA PRO A 700 -33.79 7.58 -2.19
C PRO A 700 -34.99 7.19 -3.07
N PRO A 701 -36.10 7.96 -3.09
CA PRO A 701 -37.27 7.67 -3.92
C PRO A 701 -36.95 7.45 -5.42
N SER A 702 -35.94 8.14 -5.95
CA SER A 702 -35.50 8.00 -7.35
C SER A 702 -34.70 6.73 -7.65
N LEU A 703 -34.19 6.04 -6.62
CA LEU A 703 -33.30 4.88 -6.74
C LEU A 703 -33.89 3.60 -6.10
N ARG A 704 -35.21 3.53 -5.99
CA ARG A 704 -35.94 2.36 -5.46
C ARG A 704 -35.62 1.07 -6.22
N MET A 705 -35.73 -0.06 -5.52
CA MET A 705 -35.65 -1.38 -6.11
C MET A 705 -36.67 -1.51 -7.26
N PRO A 706 -36.28 -1.97 -8.46
CA PRO A 706 -37.20 -2.10 -9.58
C PRO A 706 -38.35 -3.07 -9.26
N SER A 707 -39.56 -2.77 -9.77
CA SER A 707 -40.76 -3.57 -9.50
C SER A 707 -40.58 -5.04 -9.86
N HIS A 708 -39.98 -5.34 -11.00
CA HIS A 708 -39.75 -6.73 -11.43
C HIS A 708 -38.89 -7.55 -10.45
N VAL A 709 -37.96 -6.93 -9.71
CA VAL A 709 -37.18 -7.62 -8.67
C VAL A 709 -38.03 -7.83 -7.42
N VAL A 710 -38.78 -6.80 -7.01
CA VAL A 710 -39.69 -6.88 -5.85
C VAL A 710 -40.77 -7.94 -6.06
N ASP A 711 -41.35 -7.98 -7.26
CA ASP A 711 -42.37 -8.95 -7.67
C ASP A 711 -41.79 -10.36 -7.68
N PHE A 712 -40.60 -10.55 -8.24
CA PHE A 712 -39.90 -11.85 -8.21
C PHE A 712 -39.66 -12.34 -6.77
N VAL A 713 -39.17 -11.48 -5.88
CA VAL A 713 -38.93 -11.83 -4.47
C VAL A 713 -40.24 -12.16 -3.76
N LYS A 714 -41.32 -11.43 -4.07
CA LYS A 714 -42.65 -11.65 -3.51
C LYS A 714 -43.27 -12.98 -3.97
N GLU A 715 -43.12 -13.32 -5.24
CA GLU A 715 -43.58 -14.60 -5.82
C GLU A 715 -42.91 -15.81 -5.14
N HIS A 716 -41.70 -15.64 -4.61
CA HIS A 716 -40.97 -16.66 -3.86
C HIS A 716 -41.26 -16.63 -2.35
N GLY A 717 -42.24 -15.84 -1.90
CA GLY A 717 -42.74 -15.86 -0.52
C GLY A 717 -41.85 -15.16 0.51
N ILE A 718 -40.91 -14.32 0.08
CA ILE A 718 -40.01 -13.57 0.98
C ILE A 718 -40.67 -12.26 1.42
N SER A 719 -40.66 -11.98 2.73
CA SER A 719 -41.17 -10.73 3.29
C SER A 719 -40.26 -9.56 2.93
N GLN A 720 -40.87 -8.42 2.57
CA GLN A 720 -40.18 -7.22 2.09
C GLN A 720 -40.74 -5.96 2.75
N GLU A 721 -39.87 -5.08 3.20
CA GLU A 721 -40.22 -3.78 3.81
C GLU A 721 -39.36 -2.66 3.22
N GLU A 722 -39.90 -1.45 3.11
CA GLU A 722 -39.18 -0.26 2.65
C GLU A 722 -39.11 0.79 3.76
N TYR A 723 -37.94 1.38 3.94
CA TYR A 723 -37.66 2.38 4.97
C TYR A 723 -37.01 3.62 4.37
N SER A 724 -37.19 4.76 5.04
CA SER A 724 -36.65 6.06 4.60
C SER A 724 -35.34 6.45 5.30
N SER A 725 -34.94 5.76 6.37
CA SER A 725 -33.73 6.06 7.14
C SER A 725 -33.00 4.79 7.61
N LEU A 726 -31.68 4.90 7.77
CA LEU A 726 -30.86 3.82 8.35
C LEU A 726 -31.13 3.66 9.85
N GLU A 727 -31.33 4.79 10.52
CA GLU A 727 -31.61 4.92 11.94
C GLU A 727 -32.75 4.03 12.44
N GLU A 728 -33.81 3.93 11.64
CA GLU A 728 -35.00 3.16 11.97
C GLU A 728 -34.77 1.66 11.84
N VAL A 729 -34.02 1.23 10.81
CA VAL A 729 -33.89 -0.20 10.46
C VAL A 729 -32.73 -0.91 11.17
N LEU A 730 -31.65 -0.17 11.50
CA LEU A 730 -30.40 -0.73 12.05
C LEU A 730 -30.54 -1.58 13.32
N PRO A 731 -31.42 -1.26 14.29
CA PRO A 731 -31.59 -2.08 15.50
C PRO A 731 -31.97 -3.53 15.18
N ASP A 732 -32.69 -3.75 14.09
CA ASP A 732 -33.22 -5.05 13.69
C ASP A 732 -32.48 -5.68 12.51
N THR A 733 -31.48 -5.02 11.93
CA THR A 733 -30.65 -5.50 10.81
C THR A 733 -29.57 -6.50 11.26
N ASP A 734 -29.49 -7.65 10.59
CA ASP A 734 -28.41 -8.63 10.78
C ASP A 734 -27.31 -8.51 9.71
N VAL A 735 -27.69 -8.13 8.49
CA VAL A 735 -26.76 -7.86 7.39
C VAL A 735 -27.12 -6.53 6.73
N LEU A 736 -26.17 -5.59 6.73
CA LEU A 736 -26.30 -4.31 6.06
C LEU A 736 -25.45 -4.34 4.78
N TYR A 737 -26.10 -4.36 3.63
CA TYR A 737 -25.42 -4.34 2.32
C TYR A 737 -25.53 -2.95 1.69
N MET A 738 -24.41 -2.23 1.72
CA MET A 738 -24.32 -0.87 1.18
C MET A 738 -23.92 -0.89 -0.29
N THR A 739 -24.58 -0.07 -1.11
CA THR A 739 -24.20 0.21 -2.49
C THR A 739 -23.81 1.67 -2.69
N ARG A 740 -22.91 1.87 -3.65
CA ARG A 740 -22.47 3.19 -4.08
C ARG A 740 -23.55 3.88 -4.92
N ILE A 741 -23.85 5.14 -4.60
CA ILE A 741 -24.61 6.02 -5.48
C ILE A 741 -23.64 6.66 -6.50
N GLN A 742 -23.82 6.34 -7.78
CA GLN A 742 -22.91 6.74 -8.85
C GLN A 742 -23.36 8.05 -9.51
N ARG A 743 -22.51 9.09 -9.50
CA ARG A 743 -22.82 10.42 -10.07
C ARG A 743 -23.18 10.35 -11.55
N GLU A 744 -22.50 9.49 -12.28
CA GLU A 744 -22.67 9.29 -13.72
C GLU A 744 -24.06 8.75 -14.14
N ARG A 745 -24.92 8.37 -13.18
CA ARG A 745 -26.28 7.87 -13.43
C ARG A 745 -27.37 8.93 -13.26
N PHE A 746 -27.00 10.17 -12.96
CA PHE A 746 -27.92 11.30 -12.78
C PHE A 746 -27.75 12.30 -13.92
N GLU A 747 -28.86 12.84 -14.40
CA GLU A 747 -28.86 13.84 -15.48
C GLU A 747 -28.37 15.21 -14.99
N THR A 748 -28.62 15.52 -13.72
CA THR A 748 -28.27 16.80 -13.11
C THR A 748 -27.51 16.62 -11.79
N GLN A 749 -26.63 17.57 -11.48
CA GLN A 749 -25.84 17.59 -10.24
C GLN A 749 -26.75 17.72 -8.99
N GLU A 750 -27.84 18.48 -9.09
CA GLU A 750 -28.80 18.70 -8.00
C GLU A 750 -29.60 17.43 -7.63
N GLU A 751 -29.91 16.57 -8.61
CA GLU A 751 -30.54 15.27 -8.34
C GLU A 751 -29.58 14.31 -7.65
N TYR A 752 -28.32 14.31 -8.08
CA TYR A 752 -27.26 13.54 -7.42
C TYR A 752 -27.03 14.00 -5.97
N GLU A 753 -26.93 15.31 -5.72
CA GLU A 753 -26.70 15.85 -4.38
C GLU A 753 -27.87 15.57 -3.42
N ARG A 754 -29.12 15.59 -3.92
CA ARG A 754 -30.29 15.18 -3.13
C ARG A 754 -30.31 13.69 -2.79
N ALA A 755 -29.74 12.84 -3.64
CA ALA A 755 -29.65 11.41 -3.40
C ALA A 755 -28.42 11.01 -2.57
N CYS A 756 -27.31 11.75 -2.71
CA CYS A 756 -26.05 11.50 -2.03
C CYS A 756 -26.10 12.02 -0.57
N GLY A 757 -25.32 11.40 0.33
CA GLY A 757 -25.13 11.90 1.70
C GLY A 757 -26.18 11.49 2.75
N HIS A 758 -27.29 10.88 2.35
CA HIS A 758 -28.38 10.50 3.27
C HIS A 758 -28.13 9.16 3.99
N PHE A 759 -27.35 8.27 3.38
CA PHE A 759 -27.12 6.91 3.86
C PHE A 759 -25.63 6.65 4.05
N ILE A 760 -25.04 7.22 5.10
CA ILE A 760 -23.62 7.06 5.41
C ILE A 760 -23.45 6.20 6.66
N VAL A 761 -22.76 5.06 6.51
CA VAL A 761 -22.35 4.23 7.65
C VAL A 761 -21.20 4.92 8.38
N THR A 762 -21.45 5.34 9.61
CA THR A 762 -20.46 5.93 10.51
C THR A 762 -20.38 5.13 11.82
N PRO A 763 -19.25 5.13 12.54
CA PRO A 763 -19.17 4.48 13.85
C PRO A 763 -20.28 4.93 14.82
N LYS A 764 -20.66 6.22 14.79
CA LYS A 764 -21.76 6.77 15.59
C LYS A 764 -23.10 6.14 15.23
N LEU A 765 -23.45 6.07 13.95
CA LEU A 765 -24.69 5.45 13.49
C LEU A 765 -24.74 3.96 13.90
N MET A 766 -23.60 3.28 13.79
CA MET A 766 -23.45 1.86 14.11
C MET A 766 -23.52 1.53 15.60
N THR A 767 -23.61 2.53 16.50
CA THR A 767 -23.96 2.30 17.92
C THR A 767 -25.39 1.82 18.11
N ARG A 768 -26.28 2.12 17.17
CA ARG A 768 -27.69 1.68 17.17
C ARG A 768 -27.88 0.27 16.61
N ALA A 769 -26.85 -0.26 15.97
CA ALA A 769 -26.93 -1.52 15.26
C ALA A 769 -26.54 -2.69 16.18
N LYS A 770 -26.97 -3.91 15.84
CA LYS A 770 -26.67 -5.10 16.64
C LYS A 770 -25.16 -5.29 16.81
N LYS A 771 -24.77 -5.88 17.95
CA LYS A 771 -23.36 -6.27 18.18
C LYS A 771 -22.92 -7.36 17.20
N LYS A 772 -23.79 -8.35 16.94
CA LYS A 772 -23.58 -9.42 15.96
C LYS A 772 -24.34 -9.10 14.68
N MET A 773 -23.67 -8.47 13.73
CA MET A 773 -24.16 -8.18 12.39
C MET A 773 -22.98 -8.10 11.41
N ALA A 774 -23.26 -8.10 10.11
CA ALA A 774 -22.25 -7.90 9.07
C ALA A 774 -22.57 -6.68 8.21
N VAL A 775 -21.58 -5.84 7.94
CA VAL A 775 -21.67 -4.71 7.00
C VAL A 775 -20.84 -5.04 5.77
N MET A 776 -21.51 -5.09 4.61
CA MET A 776 -20.97 -5.55 3.34
C MET A 776 -21.08 -4.46 2.27
N HIS A 777 -20.21 -4.52 1.27
CA HIS A 777 -20.16 -3.58 0.15
C HIS A 777 -19.39 -4.19 -1.03
N PRO A 778 -19.90 -4.11 -2.28
CA PRO A 778 -19.20 -4.66 -3.46
C PRO A 778 -17.89 -3.91 -3.84
N LEU A 779 -17.56 -2.86 -3.08
CA LEU A 779 -16.57 -1.80 -3.31
C LEU A 779 -16.62 -1.19 -4.75
N PRO A 780 -15.79 -0.20 -5.12
CA PRO A 780 -15.12 0.73 -4.24
C PRO A 780 -16.16 1.56 -3.51
N ARG A 781 -15.98 1.71 -2.20
CA ARG A 781 -16.71 2.72 -1.44
C ARG A 781 -16.12 4.09 -1.73
N VAL A 782 -16.92 5.14 -1.66
CA VAL A 782 -16.45 6.52 -1.80
C VAL A 782 -16.77 7.32 -0.54
N PHE A 783 -18.04 7.45 -0.21
CA PHE A 783 -18.52 8.26 0.93
C PHE A 783 -19.59 7.54 1.78
N GLU A 784 -20.23 6.51 1.22
CA GLU A 784 -21.32 5.74 1.82
C GLU A 784 -20.91 4.90 3.04
N ILE A 785 -19.62 4.62 3.21
CA ILE A 785 -19.07 4.00 4.43
C ILE A 785 -17.83 4.81 4.84
N SER A 786 -17.85 5.35 6.07
CA SER A 786 -16.71 6.02 6.66
C SER A 786 -15.53 5.05 6.84
N THR A 787 -14.32 5.49 6.50
CA THR A 787 -13.08 4.71 6.72
C THR A 787 -12.79 4.47 8.19
N GLU A 788 -13.38 5.24 9.10
CA GLU A 788 -13.28 5.03 10.54
C GLU A 788 -13.95 3.71 10.98
N PHE A 789 -14.91 3.21 10.18
CA PHE A 789 -15.62 1.96 10.46
C PHE A 789 -14.78 0.71 10.10
N ASP A 790 -13.61 0.85 9.48
CA ASP A 790 -12.75 -0.28 9.03
C ASP A 790 -12.29 -1.20 10.16
N SER A 791 -12.09 -0.62 11.34
CA SER A 791 -11.64 -1.33 12.53
C SER A 791 -12.78 -2.05 13.27
N ASP A 792 -14.03 -1.77 12.92
CA ASP A 792 -15.18 -2.41 13.55
C ASP A 792 -15.24 -3.89 13.11
N PRO A 793 -15.39 -4.86 14.04
CA PRO A 793 -15.45 -6.27 13.68
C PRO A 793 -16.60 -6.61 12.72
N ARG A 794 -17.66 -5.79 12.69
CA ARG A 794 -18.81 -5.95 11.77
C ARG A 794 -18.48 -5.52 10.34
N ALA A 795 -17.37 -4.80 10.10
CA ALA A 795 -16.93 -4.39 8.77
C ALA A 795 -16.41 -5.58 7.96
N ALA A 796 -17.29 -6.19 7.16
CA ALA A 796 -17.00 -7.41 6.42
C ALA A 796 -16.57 -7.14 4.96
N TYR A 797 -16.70 -5.93 4.41
CA TYR A 797 -16.49 -5.65 2.97
C TYR A 797 -15.08 -5.95 2.43
N PHE A 798 -14.02 -5.92 3.26
CA PHE A 798 -12.69 -6.40 2.83
C PHE A 798 -12.58 -7.91 2.87
N ARG A 799 -13.12 -8.56 3.91
CA ARG A 799 -13.21 -10.02 4.00
C ARG A 799 -14.08 -10.59 2.89
N GLN A 800 -15.18 -9.92 2.55
CA GLN A 800 -16.05 -10.20 1.41
C GLN A 800 -15.25 -10.24 0.10
N ALA A 801 -14.35 -9.28 -0.13
CA ALA A 801 -13.50 -9.27 -1.32
C ALA A 801 -12.57 -10.50 -1.37
N GLU A 802 -11.99 -10.88 -0.22
CA GLU A 802 -11.16 -12.09 -0.10
C GLU A 802 -11.97 -13.38 -0.29
N TYR A 803 -13.13 -13.47 0.36
CA TYR A 803 -14.09 -14.56 0.20
C TYR A 803 -14.52 -14.76 -1.26
N GLY A 804 -14.61 -13.66 -2.01
CA GLY A 804 -14.77 -13.67 -3.45
C GLY A 804 -13.76 -14.49 -4.22
N MET A 805 -12.51 -14.56 -3.77
CA MET A 805 -11.48 -15.41 -4.38
C MET A 805 -11.81 -16.88 -4.15
N TYR A 806 -12.15 -17.30 -2.92
CA TYR A 806 -12.44 -18.71 -2.60
C TYR A 806 -13.67 -19.24 -3.32
N VAL A 807 -14.73 -18.43 -3.42
CA VAL A 807 -15.94 -18.79 -4.19
C VAL A 807 -15.62 -18.91 -5.68
N ARG A 808 -14.79 -18.02 -6.23
CA ARG A 808 -14.34 -18.12 -7.63
C ARG A 808 -13.45 -19.34 -7.86
N MET A 809 -12.61 -19.73 -6.89
CA MET A 809 -11.83 -20.97 -6.95
C MET A 809 -12.77 -22.19 -7.02
N ALA A 810 -13.76 -22.26 -6.13
CA ALA A 810 -14.75 -23.34 -6.14
C ALA A 810 -15.52 -23.39 -7.46
N LEU A 811 -16.00 -22.23 -7.93
CA LEU A 811 -16.75 -22.13 -9.18
C LEU A 811 -15.93 -22.61 -10.38
N LEU A 812 -14.67 -22.17 -10.50
CA LEU A 812 -13.75 -22.60 -11.56
C LEU A 812 -13.48 -24.11 -11.51
N ALA A 813 -13.23 -24.66 -10.31
CA ALA A 813 -12.98 -26.08 -10.13
C ALA A 813 -14.20 -26.93 -10.53
N MET A 814 -15.40 -26.56 -10.07
CA MET A 814 -16.64 -27.28 -10.38
C MET A 814 -16.99 -27.20 -11.87
N VAL A 815 -16.92 -26.02 -12.48
CA VAL A 815 -17.23 -25.83 -13.89
C VAL A 815 -16.27 -26.60 -14.80
N LEU A 816 -14.99 -26.71 -14.42
CA LEU A 816 -13.98 -27.49 -15.14
C LEU A 816 -13.96 -28.99 -14.77
N GLY A 817 -14.82 -29.43 -13.84
CA GLY A 817 -14.92 -30.84 -13.41
C GLY A 817 -13.69 -31.35 -12.65
N LYS A 818 -13.13 -30.52 -11.78
CA LYS A 818 -11.89 -30.76 -11.02
C LYS A 818 -12.06 -30.62 -9.50
N CYS A 819 -13.29 -30.80 -9.01
CA CYS A 819 -13.64 -30.76 -7.59
C CYS A 819 -13.33 -32.05 -6.85
#